data_AF-A0A8S1GQB7-F1
#
_entry.id   AF-A0A8S1GQB7-F1
#
_cell.length_a   1.000
_cell.length_b   1.000
_cell.length_c   1.000
_cell.angle_alpha   90.00
_cell.angle_beta   90.00
_cell.angle_gamma   90.00
#
_symmetry.space_group_name_H-M   'P 1'
#
loop_
_entity.id
_entity.type
_entity.pdbx_description
1 polymer ?
#
loop_
_entity_poly.entity_id
_entity_poly.type
_entity_poly.pdbx_seq_one_letter_code
_entity_poly.pdbx_strand_id
1 'polypeptide(L)'
;MSVQEVQAYHDRRASSAERIVRKNTGAITQLRVLTLNMWCLPQPWPIGSSDRTFRLERLSEALIRERYDIVGLQELWSEKDFLRLADRIEKEYPFRHYFHSGFTGSGVCVFSRHPIVSTLTHRYSLNGFAHHIHRGDWFGGKVVGLAEVEIGDLRVNFYTTHLHAEYDRENDLYLPHRTAQSLELSQFVRHTSRGSDVVIVTGDFNMEPQDLGLRLILAQVKLCDAWRMCHEKESCSETGDALSLSECRGVVQGGTCDRPDNCYTRRSLRNKDESKRIDYVLFKSERANVKIEECEIAMNQIPCEEKNYSDHVALEARFTIQDDARQQSLSWESNRPLLIEAIGIVSGGQRRARSDRILFFIGTAACLLLILVSFFVSVFPFAFAFLRFALTVLAVFFVYQGLIGLTLERKALKAAKHEKADINVVTYSRFGLPGDEIDDRPPPTQIYVASFDDNAPEFKAFGSHSTRAALISAGVGISMTLFFFLSVFFEFDWYHHRKGVDVGALTGLVLFLGLGLLVHSQVLKGIKKNNGAHLVPFIICYATFLCLESLMILFLMGHFMSAPHSIDTRPATIYFIGLIMASIMFVQAAMLHSVTRCRNYLEKRSIFDAEMRVAEMSKSQNPAMKIVYIGPSERVDSHQAANSTPPIRTILASGDSLA
;
A
#
# COMPACT_ATOMS: atom_id res chain seq x y z
N MET A 1 -21.73 40.57 -21.25
CA MET A 1 -20.30 40.88 -21.39
C MET A 1 -20.18 42.25 -22.01
N SER A 2 -19.50 43.17 -21.32
CA SER A 2 -19.31 44.54 -21.81
C SER A 2 -18.36 44.53 -23.01
N VAL A 3 -18.44 45.54 -23.88
CA VAL A 3 -17.53 45.71 -25.03
C VAL A 3 -16.06 45.73 -24.58
N GLN A 4 -15.80 46.20 -23.35
CA GLN A 4 -14.47 46.21 -22.73
C GLN A 4 -13.96 44.80 -22.37
N GLU A 5 -14.84 43.87 -21.96
CA GLU A 5 -14.44 42.48 -21.66
C GLU A 5 -14.10 41.70 -22.94
N VAL A 6 -14.79 41.98 -24.04
CA VAL A 6 -14.52 41.38 -25.35
C VAL A 6 -13.20 41.93 -25.92
N GLN A 7 -12.94 43.22 -25.77
CA GLN A 7 -11.66 43.83 -26.16
C GLN A 7 -10.49 43.23 -25.35
N ALA A 8 -10.63 43.13 -24.03
CA ALA A 8 -9.62 42.49 -23.17
C ALA A 8 -9.41 40.99 -23.44
N TYR A 9 -10.41 40.31 -24.01
CA TYR A 9 -10.27 38.92 -24.48
C TYR A 9 -9.50 38.86 -25.80
N HIS A 10 -9.78 39.76 -26.75
CA HIS A 10 -9.06 39.84 -28.01
C HIS A 10 -7.61 40.31 -27.84
N ASP A 11 -7.35 41.26 -26.93
CA ASP A 11 -6.00 41.76 -26.65
C ASP A 11 -5.12 40.68 -25.97
N ARG A 12 -5.69 39.87 -25.07
CA ARG A 12 -5.01 38.68 -24.51
C ARG A 12 -4.72 37.62 -25.56
N ARG A 13 -5.62 37.45 -26.53
CA ARG A 13 -5.42 36.50 -27.63
C ARG A 13 -4.42 37.01 -28.66
N ALA A 14 -4.37 38.32 -28.89
CA ALA A 14 -3.38 38.99 -29.73
C ALA A 14 -1.98 38.94 -29.08
N SER A 15 -1.85 39.17 -27.77
CA SER A 15 -0.56 38.99 -27.07
C SER A 15 -0.11 37.52 -27.05
N SER A 16 -1.05 36.58 -26.99
CA SER A 16 -0.78 35.15 -27.11
C SER A 16 -0.38 34.75 -28.54
N ALA A 17 -0.93 35.40 -29.56
CA ALA A 17 -0.56 35.21 -30.97
C ALA A 17 0.78 35.87 -31.32
N GLU A 18 1.10 37.04 -30.76
CA GLU A 18 2.40 37.69 -30.89
C GLU A 18 3.51 36.92 -30.14
N ARG A 19 3.20 36.25 -29.01
CA ARG A 19 4.10 35.28 -28.36
C ARG A 19 4.42 34.08 -29.26
N ILE A 20 3.45 33.63 -30.06
CA ILE A 20 3.64 32.50 -30.99
C ILE A 20 4.53 32.91 -32.18
N VAL A 21 4.54 34.18 -32.57
CA VAL A 21 5.32 34.69 -33.73
C VAL A 21 6.77 35.08 -33.36
N ARG A 22 7.11 35.24 -32.07
CA ARG A 22 8.49 35.50 -31.59
C ARG A 22 9.28 34.25 -31.17
N LYS A 23 8.85 33.04 -31.55
CA LYS A 23 9.66 31.81 -31.40
C LYS A 23 10.74 31.74 -32.48
N ASN A 24 11.84 32.47 -32.32
CA ASN A 24 13.08 32.18 -33.05
C ASN A 24 14.31 32.90 -32.47
N THR A 25 14.54 32.72 -31.17
CA THR A 25 15.89 32.80 -30.61
C THR A 25 16.07 31.54 -29.77
N GLY A 26 17.02 30.67 -30.15
CA GLY A 26 17.39 29.47 -29.38
C GLY A 26 18.00 29.87 -28.03
N ALA A 27 17.14 30.31 -27.11
CA ALA A 27 17.54 30.75 -25.79
C ALA A 27 18.02 29.51 -25.02
N ILE A 28 19.30 29.53 -24.69
CA ILE A 28 19.93 28.50 -23.87
C ILE A 28 19.73 28.91 -22.41
N THR A 29 19.00 28.09 -21.64
CA THR A 29 18.80 28.31 -20.21
C THR A 29 19.68 27.37 -19.42
N GLN A 30 20.49 27.93 -18.52
CA GLN A 30 21.24 27.14 -17.53
C GLN A 30 20.40 26.93 -16.29
N LEU A 31 20.43 25.71 -15.76
CA LEU A 31 19.67 25.32 -14.57
C LEU A 31 20.56 24.54 -13.61
N ARG A 32 20.71 25.02 -12.37
CA ARG A 32 21.44 24.34 -11.30
C ARG A 32 20.47 23.81 -10.25
N VAL A 33 20.48 22.50 -10.02
CA VAL A 33 19.65 21.87 -9.00
C VAL A 33 20.50 21.20 -7.93
N LEU A 34 19.98 21.13 -6.71
CA LEU A 34 20.59 20.46 -5.58
C LEU A 34 19.60 19.50 -4.93
N THR A 35 20.06 18.32 -4.51
CA THR A 35 19.31 17.45 -3.61
C THR A 35 20.14 17.03 -2.40
N LEU A 36 19.52 16.99 -1.22
CA LEU A 36 20.20 16.61 0.03
C LEU A 36 19.22 16.03 1.06
N ASN A 37 19.49 14.82 1.54
CA ASN A 37 18.94 14.32 2.79
C ASN A 37 19.61 15.03 3.97
N MET A 38 18.84 15.77 4.76
CA MET A 38 19.33 16.65 5.82
C MET A 38 19.50 16.00 7.18
N TRP A 39 19.00 14.78 7.38
CA TRP A 39 18.98 14.08 8.67
C TRP A 39 18.65 15.04 9.83
N CYS A 40 17.46 15.61 9.83
CA CYS A 40 17.02 16.59 10.83
C CYS A 40 15.94 16.01 11.74
N LEU A 41 16.21 14.84 12.34
CA LEU A 41 15.32 14.22 13.31
C LEU A 41 15.23 15.12 14.55
N PRO A 42 14.02 15.52 14.98
CA PRO A 42 13.89 16.60 15.96
C PRO A 42 14.14 16.19 17.40
N GLN A 43 14.25 14.89 17.65
CA GLN A 43 14.46 14.37 19.00
C GLN A 43 15.87 14.66 19.53
N PRO A 44 16.08 14.71 20.85
CA PRO A 44 17.42 14.85 21.41
C PRO A 44 18.32 13.69 21.00
N TRP A 45 19.61 13.97 20.82
CA TRP A 45 20.65 12.94 20.68
C TRP A 45 20.65 12.01 21.91
N PRO A 46 20.78 10.68 21.77
CA PRO A 46 21.13 9.92 20.56
C PRO A 46 19.95 9.41 19.72
N ILE A 47 18.72 9.82 20.04
CA ILE A 47 17.52 9.34 19.34
C ILE A 47 17.27 10.15 18.06
N GLY A 48 17.51 11.46 18.10
CA GLY A 48 17.48 12.32 16.91
C GLY A 48 18.87 12.74 16.45
N SER A 49 18.93 13.77 15.61
CA SER A 49 20.16 14.07 14.86
C SER A 49 21.13 14.96 15.64
N SER A 50 22.41 14.60 15.59
CA SER A 50 23.49 15.42 16.16
C SER A 50 23.63 16.75 15.41
N ASP A 51 24.01 17.80 16.14
CA ASP A 51 24.33 19.14 15.62
C ASP A 51 23.26 19.79 14.72
N ARG A 52 22.01 19.31 14.77
CA ARG A 52 20.92 19.67 13.84
C ARG A 52 20.81 21.18 13.59
N THR A 53 20.72 21.97 14.66
CA THR A 53 20.57 23.42 14.56
C THR A 53 21.76 24.09 13.89
N PHE A 54 22.97 23.65 14.21
CA PHE A 54 24.23 24.16 13.65
C PHE A 54 24.35 23.81 12.16
N ARG A 55 24.04 22.56 11.80
CA ARG A 55 24.05 22.10 10.40
C ARG A 55 23.03 22.84 9.54
N LEU A 56 21.82 23.07 10.05
CA LEU A 56 20.80 23.87 9.36
C LEU A 56 21.23 25.32 9.13
N GLU A 57 21.91 25.91 10.11
CA GLU A 57 22.48 27.25 9.98
C GLU A 57 23.56 27.29 8.89
N ARG A 58 24.50 26.34 8.90
CA ARG A 58 25.55 26.27 7.88
C ARG A 58 25.00 25.97 6.50
N LEU A 59 23.99 25.10 6.39
CA LEU A 59 23.28 24.85 5.14
C LEU A 59 22.69 26.15 4.56
N SER A 60 22.03 26.96 5.40
CA SER A 60 21.42 28.21 4.93
C SER A 60 22.46 29.17 4.33
N GLU A 61 23.65 29.27 4.94
CA GLU A 61 24.76 30.09 4.45
C GLU A 61 25.29 29.55 3.11
N ALA A 62 25.44 28.23 3.00
CA ALA A 62 25.86 27.58 1.77
C ALA A 62 24.84 27.80 0.63
N LEU A 63 23.54 27.62 0.89
CA LEU A 63 22.49 27.81 -0.12
C LEU A 63 22.44 29.25 -0.65
N ILE A 64 22.64 30.25 0.23
CA ILE A 64 22.73 31.67 -0.15
C ILE A 64 23.95 31.93 -1.02
N ARG A 65 25.09 31.31 -0.71
CA ARG A 65 26.35 31.49 -1.44
C ARG A 65 26.32 30.83 -2.81
N GLU A 66 25.91 29.57 -2.88
CA GLU A 66 25.98 28.74 -4.09
C GLU A 66 24.88 29.07 -5.11
N ARG A 67 23.72 29.60 -4.66
CA ARG A 67 22.61 30.10 -5.50
C ARG A 67 22.06 29.10 -6.53
N TYR A 68 21.75 27.89 -6.09
CA TYR A 68 21.01 26.91 -6.89
C TYR A 68 19.63 27.44 -7.31
N ASP A 69 19.11 27.03 -8.46
CA ASP A 69 17.80 27.47 -8.96
C ASP A 69 16.64 26.74 -8.28
N ILE A 70 16.81 25.43 -8.05
CA ILE A 70 15.84 24.58 -7.36
C ILE A 70 16.58 23.64 -6.41
N VAL A 71 16.10 23.55 -5.17
CA VAL A 71 16.68 22.73 -4.11
C VAL A 71 15.61 21.80 -3.56
N GLY A 72 15.85 20.49 -3.65
CA GLY A 72 15.00 19.47 -3.02
C GLY A 72 15.65 18.91 -1.76
N LEU A 73 15.00 19.04 -0.61
CA LEU A 73 15.52 18.49 0.65
C LEU A 73 14.66 17.35 1.17
N GLN A 74 15.31 16.37 1.79
CA GLN A 74 14.68 15.25 2.48
C GLN A 74 15.05 15.27 3.98
N GLU A 75 14.29 14.57 4.81
CA GLU A 75 14.47 14.48 6.27
C GLU A 75 14.46 15.80 7.05
N LEU A 76 13.84 16.85 6.50
CA LEU A 76 13.52 18.05 7.26
C LEU A 76 12.20 17.85 8.02
N TRP A 77 12.23 17.02 9.05
CA TRP A 77 11.01 16.50 9.70
C TRP A 77 10.22 17.57 10.48
N SER A 78 10.91 18.52 11.10
CA SER A 78 10.27 19.56 11.92
C SER A 78 9.82 20.76 11.07
N GLU A 79 8.53 21.09 11.14
CA GLU A 79 7.99 22.31 10.51
C GLU A 79 8.69 23.58 11.01
N LYS A 80 9.10 23.61 12.29
CA LYS A 80 9.87 24.74 12.85
C LYS A 80 11.24 24.87 12.19
N ASP A 81 11.89 23.75 11.89
CA ASP A 81 13.20 23.75 11.24
C ASP A 81 13.07 24.17 9.77
N PHE A 82 12.00 23.72 9.09
CA PHE A 82 11.63 24.19 7.77
C PHE A 82 11.42 25.70 7.73
N LEU A 83 10.54 26.25 8.58
CA LEU A 83 10.27 27.69 8.62
C LEU A 83 11.54 28.49 8.96
N ARG A 84 12.35 28.03 9.91
CA ARG A 84 13.62 28.70 10.26
C ARG A 84 14.60 28.75 9.08
N LEU A 85 14.80 27.64 8.37
CA LEU A 85 15.64 27.62 7.18
C LEU A 85 15.06 28.57 6.13
N ALA A 86 13.76 28.45 5.90
CA ALA A 86 13.05 29.17 4.88
C ALA A 86 13.08 30.68 5.07
N ASP A 87 12.94 31.19 6.29
CA ASP A 87 13.00 32.62 6.59
C ASP A 87 14.41 33.17 6.43
N ARG A 88 15.44 32.35 6.72
CA ARG A 88 16.84 32.76 6.55
C ARG A 88 17.26 32.88 5.09
N ILE A 89 16.71 32.04 4.21
CA ILE A 89 17.05 32.02 2.78
C ILE A 89 16.02 32.72 1.88
N GLU A 90 14.98 33.31 2.46
CA GLU A 90 13.82 33.90 1.75
C GLU A 90 14.22 34.87 0.64
N LYS A 91 15.26 35.68 0.87
CA LYS A 91 15.74 36.66 -0.11
C LYS A 91 16.24 36.01 -1.41
N GLU A 92 16.90 34.86 -1.30
CA GLU A 92 17.42 34.14 -2.46
C GLU A 92 16.40 33.13 -2.99
N TYR A 93 15.63 32.47 -2.11
CA TYR A 93 14.62 31.47 -2.44
C TYR A 93 13.22 31.88 -1.94
N PRO A 94 12.55 32.82 -2.62
CA PRO A 94 11.25 33.32 -2.19
C PRO A 94 10.12 32.29 -2.37
N PHE A 95 10.30 31.29 -3.24
CA PHE A 95 9.30 30.26 -3.48
C PHE A 95 9.68 28.98 -2.75
N ARG A 96 8.77 28.49 -1.91
CA ARG A 96 9.02 27.37 -1.01
C ARG A 96 7.77 26.52 -0.82
N HIS A 97 7.95 25.21 -0.70
CA HIS A 97 6.84 24.30 -0.42
C HIS A 97 7.28 23.11 0.43
N TYR A 98 6.48 22.78 1.45
CA TYR A 98 6.66 21.61 2.31
C TYR A 98 5.56 20.59 2.04
N PHE A 99 5.93 19.36 1.70
CA PHE A 99 4.96 18.33 1.33
C PHE A 99 4.48 17.57 2.57
N HIS A 100 3.45 18.06 3.26
CA HIS A 100 2.98 17.44 4.52
C HIS A 100 2.46 16.00 4.33
N SER A 101 2.82 15.10 5.26
CA SER A 101 2.32 13.72 5.33
C SER A 101 2.59 13.10 6.71
N GLY A 102 1.94 11.97 6.98
CA GLY A 102 2.19 11.17 8.18
C GLY A 102 1.85 11.88 9.49
N PHE A 103 2.40 11.36 10.58
CA PHE A 103 2.33 11.93 11.92
C PHE A 103 3.50 12.89 12.19
N THR A 104 4.70 12.56 11.72
CA THR A 104 5.92 13.36 11.97
C THR A 104 6.22 14.40 10.89
N GLY A 105 5.44 14.47 9.82
CA GLY A 105 5.81 15.16 8.58
C GLY A 105 6.54 14.22 7.61
N SER A 106 6.52 14.53 6.31
CA SER A 106 7.20 13.71 5.30
C SER A 106 8.73 13.90 5.29
N GLY A 107 9.20 15.04 5.82
CA GLY A 107 10.58 15.48 5.71
C GLY A 107 10.96 16.04 4.34
N VAL A 108 10.04 16.10 3.38
CA VAL A 108 10.33 16.46 1.98
C VAL A 108 9.86 17.90 1.68
N CYS A 109 10.75 18.72 1.12
CA CYS A 109 10.43 20.10 0.73
C CYS A 109 11.23 20.58 -0.49
N VAL A 110 10.76 21.67 -1.10
CA VAL A 110 11.38 22.35 -2.23
C VAL A 110 11.56 23.83 -1.92
N PHE A 111 12.73 24.36 -2.27
CA PHE A 111 13.03 25.78 -2.34
C PHE A 111 13.40 26.16 -3.77
N SER A 112 12.90 27.27 -4.27
CA SER A 112 13.19 27.74 -5.61
C SER A 112 13.39 29.25 -5.66
N ARG A 113 14.32 29.67 -6.53
CA ARG A 113 14.51 31.05 -6.92
C ARG A 113 13.43 31.52 -7.91
N HIS A 114 12.74 30.57 -8.53
CA HIS A 114 11.77 30.78 -9.59
C HIS A 114 10.34 30.42 -9.12
N PRO A 115 9.28 31.03 -9.68
CA PRO A 115 7.91 30.79 -9.26
C PRO A 115 7.49 29.32 -9.31
N ILE A 116 7.00 28.80 -8.18
CA ILE A 116 6.29 27.52 -8.12
C ILE A 116 4.81 27.81 -8.43
N VAL A 117 4.33 27.35 -9.59
CA VAL A 117 2.97 27.65 -10.08
C VAL A 117 1.94 26.59 -9.72
N SER A 118 2.39 25.36 -9.45
CA SER A 118 1.53 24.26 -9.05
C SER A 118 2.30 23.27 -8.19
N THR A 119 1.61 22.62 -7.26
CA THR A 119 2.18 21.57 -6.41
C THR A 119 1.24 20.39 -6.30
N LEU A 120 1.77 19.17 -6.30
CA LEU A 120 1.00 17.95 -6.11
C LEU A 120 1.79 16.96 -5.26
N THR A 121 1.12 16.29 -4.33
CA THR A 121 1.74 15.31 -3.43
C THR A 121 1.10 13.95 -3.63
N HIS A 122 1.92 12.90 -3.72
CA HIS A 122 1.48 11.51 -3.64
C HIS A 122 2.12 10.83 -2.43
N ARG A 123 1.27 10.38 -1.49
CA ARG A 123 1.71 9.57 -0.35
C ARG A 123 1.74 8.12 -0.75
N TYR A 124 2.86 7.46 -0.53
CA TYR A 124 2.99 6.05 -0.86
C TYR A 124 2.09 5.16 0.00
N SER A 125 1.59 4.08 -0.61
CA SER A 125 0.64 3.18 0.04
C SER A 125 1.27 2.30 1.12
N LEU A 126 2.58 1.98 0.99
CA LEU A 126 3.32 1.11 1.91
C LEU A 126 4.51 1.86 2.52
N ASN A 127 4.42 2.17 3.82
CA ASN A 127 5.44 2.95 4.56
C ASN A 127 6.03 2.19 5.75
N GLY A 128 5.93 0.87 5.80
CA GLY A 128 6.45 0.06 6.92
C GLY A 128 5.37 -0.33 7.92
N PHE A 129 5.76 -0.54 9.19
CA PHE A 129 4.87 -1.06 10.23
C PHE A 129 4.82 -0.13 11.45
N ALA A 130 3.61 0.19 11.91
CA ALA A 130 3.40 1.08 13.05
C ALA A 130 4.09 0.60 14.35
N HIS A 131 4.16 -0.72 14.55
CA HIS A 131 4.75 -1.32 15.75
C HIS A 131 6.28 -1.40 15.69
N HIS A 132 6.89 -1.17 14.52
CA HIS A 132 8.33 -1.00 14.41
C HIS A 132 8.71 0.45 14.76
N ILE A 133 8.48 0.84 16.00
CA ILE A 133 8.70 2.20 16.51
C ILE A 133 10.16 2.69 16.34
N HIS A 134 11.10 1.75 16.22
CA HIS A 134 12.51 2.02 15.95
C HIS A 134 12.81 2.30 14.47
N ARG A 135 11.81 2.24 13.59
CA ARG A 135 11.88 2.48 12.15
C ARG A 135 10.84 3.54 11.78
N GLY A 136 11.30 4.77 11.56
CA GLY A 136 10.46 5.96 11.52
C GLY A 136 9.53 6.09 10.29
N ASP A 137 9.75 5.30 9.24
CA ASP A 137 9.11 5.46 7.93
C ASP A 137 7.57 5.46 7.99
N TRP A 138 6.98 4.64 8.87
CA TRP A 138 5.52 4.53 8.98
C TRP A 138 4.90 5.83 9.51
N PHE A 139 5.57 6.46 10.47
CA PHE A 139 5.16 7.74 11.05
C PHE A 139 5.44 8.91 10.12
N GLY A 140 6.52 8.85 9.32
CA GLY A 140 6.81 9.86 8.30
C GLY A 140 5.80 9.87 7.17
N GLY A 141 5.28 8.69 6.80
CA GLY A 141 4.35 8.56 5.68
C GLY A 141 4.97 9.06 4.38
N LYS A 142 6.02 8.37 3.92
CA LYS A 142 6.85 8.73 2.76
C LYS A 142 6.02 9.16 1.54
N VAL A 143 6.57 10.12 0.78
CA VAL A 143 5.89 10.78 -0.35
C VAL A 143 6.83 11.04 -1.52
N VAL A 144 6.23 11.29 -2.69
CA VAL A 144 6.80 12.14 -3.72
C VAL A 144 6.03 13.45 -3.79
N GLY A 145 6.75 14.56 -3.88
CA GLY A 145 6.20 15.88 -4.13
C GLY A 145 6.59 16.38 -5.52
N LEU A 146 5.64 16.91 -6.27
CA LEU A 146 5.82 17.65 -7.52
C LEU A 146 5.67 19.15 -7.24
N ALA A 147 6.63 19.93 -7.71
CA ALA A 147 6.54 21.37 -7.90
C ALA A 147 6.71 21.70 -9.39
N GLU A 148 5.69 22.29 -10.00
CA GLU A 148 5.80 22.87 -11.35
C GLU A 148 6.40 24.27 -11.21
N VAL A 149 7.58 24.47 -11.81
CA VAL A 149 8.38 25.68 -11.68
C VAL A 149 8.49 26.37 -13.04
N GLU A 150 8.18 27.67 -13.10
CA GLU A 150 8.31 28.47 -14.31
C GLU A 150 9.65 29.24 -14.32
N ILE A 151 10.53 28.90 -15.26
CA ILE A 151 11.86 29.51 -15.43
C ILE A 151 11.90 30.24 -16.77
N GLY A 152 11.62 31.54 -16.75
CA GLY A 152 11.36 32.29 -17.98
C GLY A 152 10.12 31.73 -18.69
N ASP A 153 10.28 31.24 -19.91
CA ASP A 153 9.19 30.60 -20.68
C ASP A 153 9.17 29.07 -20.52
N LEU A 154 10.10 28.48 -19.75
CA LEU A 154 10.20 27.04 -19.54
C LEU A 154 9.39 26.58 -18.33
N ARG A 155 8.67 25.47 -18.49
CA ARG A 155 8.00 24.74 -17.41
C ARG A 155 8.79 23.51 -17.01
N VAL A 156 9.37 23.58 -15.82
CA VAL A 156 10.14 22.49 -15.22
C VAL A 156 9.27 21.78 -14.19
N ASN A 157 8.97 20.51 -14.43
CA ASN A 157 8.36 19.64 -13.42
C ASN A 157 9.47 19.07 -12.54
N PHE A 158 9.60 19.63 -11.33
CA PHE A 158 10.57 19.21 -10.33
C PHE A 158 9.92 18.30 -9.31
N TYR A 159 10.43 17.08 -9.19
CA TYR A 159 9.97 16.09 -8.23
C TYR A 159 11.04 15.87 -7.17
N THR A 160 10.64 15.75 -5.91
CA THR A 160 11.51 15.32 -4.81
C THR A 160 10.83 14.20 -4.03
N THR A 161 11.59 13.17 -3.67
CA THR A 161 11.06 12.00 -2.96
C THR A 161 12.02 11.53 -1.87
N HIS A 162 11.47 10.84 -0.88
CA HIS A 162 12.23 10.06 0.07
C HIS A 162 11.57 8.68 0.17
N LEU A 163 12.19 7.64 -0.35
CA LEU A 163 11.62 6.27 -0.30
C LEU A 163 11.85 5.63 1.07
N HIS A 164 11.27 4.46 1.29
CA HIS A 164 11.41 3.72 2.54
C HIS A 164 12.88 3.31 2.73
N ALA A 165 13.38 3.36 3.96
CA ALA A 165 14.77 2.99 4.24
C ALA A 165 15.08 1.50 4.04
N GLU A 166 16.32 1.20 3.66
CA GLU A 166 16.94 -0.13 3.70
C GLU A 166 17.66 -0.28 5.06
N TYR A 167 17.24 -1.25 5.85
CA TYR A 167 17.73 -1.43 7.23
C TYR A 167 18.55 -2.71 7.43
N ASP A 168 18.36 -3.70 6.57
CA ASP A 168 19.03 -4.99 6.55
C ASP A 168 18.88 -5.58 5.15
N ARG A 169 19.96 -5.57 4.37
CA ARG A 169 19.96 -5.99 2.97
C ARG A 169 19.91 -7.50 2.81
N GLU A 170 20.40 -8.26 3.78
CA GLU A 170 20.37 -9.73 3.75
C GLU A 170 18.96 -10.25 4.08
N ASN A 171 18.28 -9.60 5.03
CA ASN A 171 16.93 -9.98 5.47
C ASN A 171 15.93 -8.82 5.32
N ASP A 172 15.78 -8.37 4.08
CA ASP A 172 15.01 -7.15 3.82
C ASP A 172 13.49 -7.35 3.83
N LEU A 173 12.92 -7.16 5.01
CA LEU A 173 11.47 -7.19 5.21
C LEU A 173 10.72 -6.17 4.35
N TYR A 174 11.35 -5.04 4.00
CA TYR A 174 10.74 -3.87 3.36
C TYR A 174 10.99 -3.80 1.86
N LEU A 175 11.74 -4.74 1.29
CA LEU A 175 11.95 -4.82 -0.16
C LEU A 175 10.62 -4.77 -0.95
N PRO A 176 9.54 -5.48 -0.56
CA PRO A 176 8.24 -5.34 -1.23
C PRO A 176 7.62 -3.95 -1.09
N HIS A 177 7.89 -3.23 0.01
CA HIS A 177 7.41 -1.86 0.21
C HIS A 177 8.16 -0.92 -0.73
N ARG A 178 9.51 -0.94 -0.74
CA ARG A 178 10.32 -0.12 -1.66
C ARG A 178 10.01 -0.41 -3.13
N THR A 179 9.78 -1.67 -3.47
CA THR A 179 9.39 -2.07 -4.84
C THR A 179 8.00 -1.55 -5.23
N ALA A 180 7.05 -1.48 -4.29
CA ALA A 180 5.75 -0.87 -4.54
C ALA A 180 5.86 0.66 -4.68
N GLN A 181 6.60 1.31 -3.78
CA GLN A 181 6.86 2.75 -3.85
C GLN A 181 7.55 3.16 -5.16
N SER A 182 8.49 2.36 -5.65
CA SER A 182 9.18 2.61 -6.92
C SER A 182 8.21 2.63 -8.11
N LEU A 183 7.21 1.74 -8.10
CA LEU A 183 6.15 1.73 -9.11
C LEU A 183 5.21 2.92 -8.95
N GLU A 184 4.78 3.22 -7.73
CA GLU A 184 3.91 4.36 -7.46
C GLU A 184 4.59 5.67 -7.93
N LEU A 185 5.90 5.82 -7.67
CA LEU A 185 6.71 6.93 -8.13
C LEU A 185 6.78 6.99 -9.66
N SER A 186 7.09 5.88 -10.33
CA SER A 186 7.22 5.85 -11.78
C SER A 186 5.90 6.17 -12.48
N GLN A 187 4.78 5.64 -11.98
CA GLN A 187 3.45 5.97 -12.48
C GLN A 187 3.11 7.44 -12.24
N PHE A 188 3.35 7.94 -11.02
CA PHE A 188 3.09 9.33 -10.67
C PHE A 188 3.81 10.26 -11.64
N VAL A 189 5.14 10.15 -11.76
CA VAL A 189 5.94 10.98 -12.66
C VAL A 189 5.47 10.84 -14.11
N ARG A 190 5.22 9.62 -14.60
CA ARG A 190 4.75 9.39 -15.98
C ARG A 190 3.39 10.05 -16.27
N HIS A 191 2.49 10.10 -15.31
CA HIS A 191 1.16 10.67 -15.49
C HIS A 191 1.14 12.19 -15.30
N THR A 192 2.01 12.73 -14.45
CA THR A 192 2.06 14.17 -14.14
C THR A 192 3.10 14.93 -14.96
N SER A 193 4.06 14.27 -15.60
CA SER A 193 5.07 14.93 -16.44
C SER A 193 4.53 15.47 -17.77
N ARG A 194 3.28 15.15 -18.12
CA ARG A 194 2.71 15.53 -19.41
C ARG A 194 2.57 17.04 -19.52
N GLY A 195 3.25 17.61 -20.50
CA GLY A 195 3.12 19.03 -20.85
C GLY A 195 4.16 19.95 -20.22
N SER A 196 5.10 19.43 -19.41
CA SER A 196 6.32 20.17 -19.06
C SER A 196 7.31 20.20 -20.22
N ASP A 197 8.24 21.14 -20.15
CA ASP A 197 9.36 21.22 -21.07
C ASP A 197 10.51 20.31 -20.62
N VAL A 198 10.74 20.23 -19.29
CA VAL A 198 11.77 19.41 -18.66
C VAL A 198 11.23 18.73 -17.40
N VAL A 199 11.68 17.50 -17.17
CA VAL A 199 11.38 16.72 -15.96
C VAL A 199 12.68 16.50 -15.17
N ILE A 200 12.66 16.79 -13.88
CA ILE A 200 13.76 16.52 -12.96
C ILE A 200 13.19 15.81 -11.72
N VAL A 201 13.73 14.66 -11.36
CA VAL A 201 13.32 13.87 -10.19
C VAL A 201 14.53 13.69 -9.29
N THR A 202 14.44 14.16 -8.04
CA THR A 202 15.54 14.10 -7.08
C THR A 202 15.15 13.45 -5.77
N GLY A 203 16.15 13.14 -4.96
CA GLY A 203 15.98 12.79 -3.55
C GLY A 203 16.69 11.53 -3.14
N ASP A 204 16.31 11.03 -1.97
CA ASP A 204 16.83 9.81 -1.37
C ASP A 204 15.93 8.62 -1.75
N PHE A 205 16.44 7.76 -2.61
CA PHE A 205 15.71 6.60 -3.13
C PHE A 205 15.92 5.36 -2.25
N ASN A 206 16.85 5.38 -1.29
CA ASN A 206 17.20 4.23 -0.45
C ASN A 206 17.42 2.93 -1.27
N MET A 207 17.95 3.08 -2.49
CA MET A 207 18.21 2.00 -3.43
C MET A 207 19.50 2.27 -4.17
N GLU A 208 20.32 1.23 -4.29
CA GLU A 208 21.59 1.29 -5.01
C GLU A 208 21.38 1.16 -6.53
N PRO A 209 22.37 1.52 -7.36
CA PRO A 209 22.17 1.65 -8.79
C PRO A 209 21.77 0.37 -9.56
N GLN A 210 22.03 -0.80 -8.97
CA GLN A 210 21.64 -2.11 -9.52
C GLN A 210 20.28 -2.62 -9.01
N ASP A 211 19.72 -1.99 -7.98
CA ASP A 211 18.49 -2.47 -7.35
C ASP A 211 17.31 -2.33 -8.32
N LEU A 212 16.44 -3.34 -8.29
CA LEU A 212 15.30 -3.45 -9.20
C LEU A 212 14.42 -2.18 -9.21
N GLY A 213 14.18 -1.58 -8.05
CA GLY A 213 13.28 -0.44 -7.95
C GLY A 213 13.79 0.80 -8.69
N LEU A 214 15.10 1.10 -8.62
CA LEU A 214 15.68 2.21 -9.39
C LEU A 214 15.64 1.91 -10.89
N ARG A 215 16.03 0.70 -11.31
CA ARG A 215 15.96 0.26 -12.72
C ARG A 215 14.54 0.37 -13.28
N LEU A 216 13.54 -0.01 -12.47
CA LEU A 216 12.12 0.13 -12.81
C LEU A 216 11.71 1.60 -13.01
N ILE A 217 12.13 2.51 -12.13
CA ILE A 217 11.85 3.94 -12.24
C ILE A 217 12.45 4.51 -13.52
N LEU A 218 13.73 4.21 -13.79
CA LEU A 218 14.44 4.67 -14.98
C LEU A 218 13.76 4.18 -16.26
N ALA A 219 13.48 2.89 -16.36
CA ALA A 219 12.92 2.27 -17.57
C ALA A 219 11.46 2.67 -17.84
N GLN A 220 10.64 2.79 -16.79
CA GLN A 220 9.21 3.03 -16.96
C GLN A 220 8.88 4.49 -17.31
N VAL A 221 9.68 5.43 -16.81
CA VAL A 221 9.54 6.86 -17.07
C VAL A 221 10.41 7.32 -18.24
N LYS A 222 11.44 6.53 -18.60
CA LYS A 222 12.54 6.90 -19.51
C LYS A 222 13.38 8.05 -18.96
N LEU A 223 13.74 7.95 -17.68
CA LEU A 223 14.62 8.91 -17.00
C LEU A 223 16.09 8.56 -17.27
N CYS A 224 16.92 9.58 -17.22
CA CYS A 224 18.37 9.50 -17.30
C CYS A 224 18.96 9.76 -15.92
N ASP A 225 20.00 9.01 -15.53
CA ASP A 225 20.74 9.22 -14.30
C ASP A 225 21.88 10.22 -14.56
N ALA A 226 21.80 11.42 -13.96
CA ALA A 226 22.74 12.50 -14.20
C ALA A 226 24.18 12.12 -13.81
N TRP A 227 24.36 11.39 -12.70
CA TRP A 227 25.69 10.94 -12.26
C TRP A 227 26.32 10.03 -13.30
N ARG A 228 25.57 9.00 -13.72
CA ARG A 228 26.03 8.02 -14.72
C ARG A 228 26.39 8.68 -16.05
N MET A 229 25.57 9.62 -16.51
CA MET A 229 25.82 10.32 -17.78
C MET A 229 27.09 11.18 -17.78
N CYS A 230 27.50 11.69 -16.61
CA CYS A 230 28.71 12.47 -16.45
C CYS A 230 29.95 11.59 -16.21
N HIS A 231 29.82 10.48 -15.49
CA HIS A 231 30.96 9.74 -14.93
C HIS A 231 31.21 8.35 -15.55
N GLU A 232 30.20 7.68 -16.12
CA GLU A 232 30.32 6.29 -16.59
C GLU A 232 30.71 6.19 -18.09
N LYS A 233 31.03 7.31 -18.76
CA LYS A 233 31.38 7.33 -20.20
C LYS A 233 32.71 6.64 -20.56
N GLU A 234 33.52 6.23 -19.58
CA GLU A 234 34.84 5.62 -19.81
C GLU A 234 34.94 4.14 -19.39
N SER A 235 33.88 3.52 -18.86
CA SER A 235 33.94 2.14 -18.30
C SER A 235 33.09 1.10 -19.05
N CYS A 236 32.83 1.29 -20.34
CA CYS A 236 32.27 0.23 -21.19
C CYS A 236 33.38 -0.73 -21.63
N SER A 237 33.86 -1.58 -20.72
CA SER A 237 34.51 -2.83 -21.11
C SER A 237 33.45 -3.77 -21.72
N GLU A 238 33.73 -4.30 -22.90
CA GLU A 238 32.86 -5.09 -23.80
C GLU A 238 32.35 -6.45 -23.26
N THR A 239 32.34 -6.66 -21.95
CA THR A 239 31.85 -7.90 -21.33
C THR A 239 30.53 -7.61 -20.63
N GLY A 240 29.43 -8.10 -21.21
CA GLY A 240 28.06 -7.94 -20.71
C GLY A 240 27.74 -8.71 -19.42
N ASP A 241 28.68 -8.78 -18.48
CA ASP A 241 28.44 -9.31 -17.15
C ASP A 241 27.85 -8.23 -16.25
N ALA A 242 26.85 -8.60 -15.46
CA ALA A 242 26.24 -7.70 -14.48
C ALA A 242 27.34 -7.26 -13.49
N LEU A 243 27.63 -5.95 -13.45
CA LEU A 243 28.54 -5.35 -12.49
C LEU A 243 28.21 -5.84 -11.09
N SER A 244 29.22 -6.35 -10.38
CA SER A 244 29.06 -6.80 -9.02
C SER A 244 28.74 -5.61 -8.11
N LEU A 245 27.98 -5.90 -7.05
CA LEU A 245 27.58 -4.93 -6.04
C LEU A 245 28.74 -4.11 -5.43
N SER A 246 29.92 -4.73 -5.35
CA SER A 246 31.13 -4.08 -4.81
C SER A 246 31.70 -3.04 -5.79
N GLU A 247 31.49 -3.21 -7.10
CA GLU A 247 31.98 -2.30 -8.13
C GLU A 247 31.13 -1.03 -8.27
N CYS A 248 29.92 -1.01 -7.69
CA CYS A 248 29.01 0.15 -7.69
C CYS A 248 29.03 0.97 -6.38
N ARG A 249 29.82 0.54 -5.38
CA ARG A 249 29.97 1.24 -4.09
C ARG A 249 31.30 1.96 -4.02
N GLY A 250 31.37 2.98 -3.18
CA GLY A 250 32.56 3.77 -2.94
C GLY A 250 32.38 5.24 -3.30
N VAL A 251 33.25 6.08 -2.72
CA VAL A 251 33.25 7.52 -2.91
C VAL A 251 33.45 7.87 -4.39
N VAL A 252 34.31 7.13 -5.08
CA VAL A 252 34.63 7.33 -6.50
C VAL A 252 33.41 7.00 -7.40
N GLN A 253 32.58 6.06 -6.97
CA GLN A 253 31.36 5.63 -7.66
C GLN A 253 30.15 6.54 -7.35
N GLY A 254 30.37 7.64 -6.61
CA GLY A 254 29.31 8.57 -6.23
C GLY A 254 28.56 8.16 -4.97
N GLY A 255 29.20 7.42 -4.06
CA GLY A 255 28.61 7.07 -2.76
C GLY A 255 28.15 8.33 -2.00
N THR A 256 26.87 8.38 -1.64
CA THR A 256 26.23 9.53 -0.99
C THR A 256 25.98 9.31 0.51
N CYS A 257 25.92 8.06 0.95
CA CYS A 257 25.66 7.65 2.33
C CYS A 257 26.74 6.67 2.83
N ASP A 258 26.90 6.57 4.15
CA ASP A 258 27.91 5.72 4.83
C ASP A 258 29.35 6.00 4.40
N ARG A 259 29.67 7.24 4.02
CA ARG A 259 31.00 7.60 3.51
C ARG A 259 32.06 7.61 4.62
N PRO A 260 33.29 7.12 4.35
CA PRO A 260 34.37 7.07 5.36
C PRO A 260 34.86 8.46 5.79
N ASP A 261 34.69 9.47 4.92
CA ASP A 261 35.04 10.88 5.13
C ASP A 261 33.91 11.70 5.80
N ASN A 262 32.77 11.08 6.14
CA ASN A 262 31.70 11.73 6.88
C ASN A 262 31.83 11.45 8.40
N CYS A 263 31.80 12.51 9.21
CA CYS A 263 31.96 12.41 10.67
C CYS A 263 30.80 11.69 11.37
N TYR A 264 29.62 11.62 10.75
CA TYR A 264 28.43 10.93 11.28
C TYR A 264 28.36 9.45 10.90
N THR A 265 29.20 8.99 9.97
CA THR A 265 29.30 7.58 9.61
C THR A 265 29.80 6.75 10.80
N ARG A 266 29.17 5.60 11.04
CA ARG A 266 29.57 4.68 12.10
C ARG A 266 31.02 4.27 11.94
N ARG A 267 31.79 4.26 13.04
CA ARG A 267 33.24 3.95 13.02
C ARG A 267 33.58 2.61 12.32
N SER A 268 32.72 1.60 12.45
CA SER A 268 32.92 0.29 11.80
C SER A 268 32.90 0.37 10.27
N LEU A 269 32.16 1.32 9.70
CA LEU A 269 32.02 1.50 8.24
C LEU A 269 33.10 2.41 7.64
N ARG A 270 33.88 3.12 8.47
CA ARG A 270 34.92 4.06 7.99
C ARG A 270 36.22 3.39 7.56
N ASN A 271 36.42 2.12 7.91
CA ASN A 271 37.68 1.41 7.64
C ASN A 271 37.80 0.89 6.20
N LYS A 272 36.67 0.73 5.50
CA LYS A 272 36.60 0.30 4.11
C LYS A 272 35.56 1.15 3.41
N ASP A 273 35.91 1.71 2.26
CA ASP A 273 34.96 2.51 1.50
C ASP A 273 33.93 1.60 0.79
N GLU A 274 32.82 1.37 1.47
CA GLU A 274 31.63 0.70 0.92
C GLU A 274 30.43 1.65 0.89
N SER A 275 30.71 2.95 0.71
CA SER A 275 29.67 3.97 0.69
C SER A 275 28.63 3.71 -0.40
N LYS A 276 27.36 3.95 -0.06
CA LYS A 276 26.22 3.62 -0.90
C LYS A 276 25.81 4.84 -1.72
N ARG A 277 25.56 4.68 -3.02
CA ARG A 277 24.90 5.69 -3.85
C ARG A 277 23.39 5.47 -3.78
N ILE A 278 22.70 6.29 -3.00
CA ILE A 278 21.24 6.18 -2.78
C ILE A 278 20.47 7.48 -3.00
N ASP A 279 21.18 8.59 -3.14
CA ASP A 279 20.62 9.88 -3.55
C ASP A 279 20.84 10.08 -5.05
N TYR A 280 19.85 10.63 -5.75
CA TYR A 280 19.90 10.76 -7.21
C TYR A 280 19.36 12.09 -7.71
N VAL A 281 19.90 12.54 -8.84
CA VAL A 281 19.28 13.52 -9.73
C VAL A 281 19.00 12.81 -11.06
N LEU A 282 17.72 12.58 -11.33
CA LEU A 282 17.24 11.95 -12.55
C LEU A 282 16.56 13.01 -13.42
N PHE A 283 16.64 12.88 -14.74
CA PHE A 283 16.04 13.87 -15.63
C PHE A 283 15.53 13.27 -16.94
N LYS A 284 14.66 14.01 -17.63
CA LYS A 284 14.15 13.65 -18.95
C LYS A 284 13.78 14.89 -19.76
N SER A 285 14.10 14.85 -21.05
CA SER A 285 13.62 15.80 -22.06
C SER A 285 12.17 15.51 -22.43
N GLU A 286 11.32 16.53 -22.39
CA GLU A 286 9.94 16.48 -22.89
C GLU A 286 9.83 17.36 -24.14
N ARG A 287 9.30 18.59 -24.02
CA ARG A 287 9.21 19.53 -25.15
C ARG A 287 10.53 20.24 -25.45
N ALA A 288 11.33 20.49 -24.42
CA ALA A 288 12.66 21.06 -24.55
C ALA A 288 13.72 19.97 -24.42
N ASN A 289 14.86 20.20 -25.06
CA ASN A 289 16.02 19.33 -24.91
C ASN A 289 16.83 19.77 -23.69
N VAL A 290 17.01 18.85 -22.74
CA VAL A 290 17.86 19.05 -21.57
C VAL A 290 19.14 18.24 -21.71
N LYS A 291 20.28 18.91 -21.59
CA LYS A 291 21.61 18.30 -21.56
C LYS A 291 22.20 18.47 -20.17
N ILE A 292 22.65 17.39 -19.57
CA ILE A 292 23.48 17.43 -18.36
C ILE A 292 24.90 17.85 -18.75
N GLU A 293 25.44 18.85 -18.07
CA GLU A 293 26.84 19.29 -18.23
C GLU A 293 27.71 18.67 -17.13
N GLU A 294 27.24 18.69 -15.89
CA GLU A 294 28.02 18.32 -14.72
C GLU A 294 27.07 17.81 -13.63
N CYS A 295 27.48 16.77 -12.89
CA CYS A 295 26.74 16.21 -11.77
C CYS A 295 27.72 15.78 -10.68
N GLU A 296 27.88 16.57 -9.62
CA GLU A 296 28.97 16.44 -8.66
C GLU A 296 28.47 16.31 -7.23
N ILE A 297 29.32 15.73 -6.37
CA ILE A 297 29.09 15.74 -4.92
C ILE A 297 29.26 17.17 -4.40
N ALA A 298 28.27 17.65 -3.67
CA ALA A 298 28.28 18.96 -3.02
C ALA A 298 28.04 18.81 -1.52
N MET A 299 28.36 19.86 -0.75
CA MET A 299 28.02 19.97 0.67
C MET A 299 28.38 18.75 1.54
N ASN A 300 29.58 18.21 1.36
CA ASN A 300 30.08 17.12 2.21
C ASN A 300 30.51 17.66 3.58
N GLN A 301 31.75 18.13 3.71
CA GLN A 301 32.25 18.76 4.93
C GLN A 301 31.92 20.26 4.94
N ILE A 302 31.52 20.79 6.10
CA ILE A 302 31.29 22.22 6.28
C ILE A 302 32.66 22.93 6.22
N PRO A 303 32.84 23.96 5.37
CA PRO A 303 34.10 24.67 5.27
C PRO A 303 34.57 25.20 6.63
N CYS A 304 35.86 25.00 6.92
CA CYS A 304 36.51 25.40 8.18
C CYS A 304 35.99 24.70 9.45
N GLU A 305 35.23 23.61 9.33
CA GLU A 305 34.66 22.87 10.45
C GLU A 305 34.99 21.36 10.32
N GLU A 306 35.08 20.64 11.44
CA GLU A 306 35.30 19.19 11.45
C GLU A 306 34.00 18.37 11.25
N LYS A 307 32.89 19.06 10.89
CA LYS A 307 31.55 18.49 10.79
C LYS A 307 31.03 18.50 9.37
N ASN A 308 30.17 17.54 9.03
CA ASN A 308 29.48 17.46 7.73
C ASN A 308 28.10 18.14 7.78
N TYR A 309 27.54 18.49 6.62
CA TYR A 309 26.20 19.11 6.54
C TYR A 309 25.08 18.13 6.91
N SER A 310 25.29 16.85 6.64
CA SER A 310 24.40 15.74 6.97
C SER A 310 25.22 14.45 7.11
N ASP A 311 24.59 13.34 7.50
CA ASP A 311 25.15 11.99 7.36
C ASP A 311 25.13 11.49 5.91
N HIS A 312 24.37 12.16 5.04
CA HIS A 312 24.47 12.11 3.59
C HIS A 312 25.29 13.28 3.03
N VAL A 313 25.74 13.17 1.78
CA VAL A 313 26.30 14.28 0.99
C VAL A 313 25.34 14.70 -0.11
N ALA A 314 25.38 15.96 -0.50
CA ALA A 314 24.46 16.48 -1.51
C ALA A 314 24.93 16.10 -2.92
N LEU A 315 23.99 16.09 -3.86
CA LEU A 315 24.28 16.05 -5.29
C LEU A 315 23.84 17.36 -5.93
N GLU A 316 24.77 18.02 -6.63
CA GLU A 316 24.44 19.14 -7.52
C GLU A 316 24.49 18.69 -8.97
N ALA A 317 23.53 19.17 -9.77
CA ALA A 317 23.52 18.93 -11.21
C ALA A 317 23.31 20.24 -11.97
N ARG A 318 24.05 20.39 -13.06
CA ARG A 318 24.02 21.55 -13.95
C ARG A 318 23.52 21.14 -15.32
N PHE A 319 22.42 21.76 -15.73
CA PHE A 319 21.75 21.48 -16.99
C PHE A 319 21.83 22.67 -17.93
N THR A 320 21.93 22.36 -19.22
CA THR A 320 21.72 23.27 -20.33
C THR A 320 20.41 22.87 -21.02
N ILE A 321 19.43 23.76 -21.06
CA ILE A 321 18.13 23.54 -21.68
C ILE A 321 18.04 24.36 -22.97
N GLN A 322 17.62 23.71 -24.06
CA GLN A 322 17.45 24.32 -25.38
C GLN A 322 16.05 24.00 -25.92
N ASP A 323 15.37 25.00 -26.48
CA ASP A 323 14.03 24.87 -27.09
C ASP A 323 14.12 24.24 -28.50
N ASP A 324 14.90 23.17 -28.65
CA ASP A 324 15.11 22.45 -29.92
C ASP A 324 14.80 20.96 -29.74
N ALA A 325 13.83 20.45 -30.51
CA ALA A 325 13.21 19.15 -30.31
C ALA A 325 14.05 17.97 -30.85
N ARG A 326 15.24 17.74 -30.27
CA ARG A 326 16.00 16.50 -30.52
C ARG A 326 16.11 15.67 -29.24
N GLN A 327 15.32 14.60 -29.16
CA GLN A 327 15.54 13.54 -28.19
C GLN A 327 16.86 12.82 -28.50
N GLN A 328 17.75 12.72 -27.52
CA GLN A 328 18.84 11.75 -27.60
C GLN A 328 18.27 10.33 -27.62
N SER A 329 18.76 9.52 -28.57
CA SER A 329 18.44 8.10 -28.63
C SER A 329 19.20 7.34 -27.54
N LEU A 330 18.62 7.30 -26.34
CA LEU A 330 19.07 6.44 -25.25
C LEU A 330 18.31 5.12 -25.30
N SER A 331 18.98 4.02 -25.00
CA SER A 331 18.35 2.72 -24.79
C SER A 331 18.06 2.55 -23.30
N TRP A 332 16.86 2.08 -22.99
CA TRP A 332 16.47 1.68 -21.64
C TRP A 332 16.24 0.18 -21.62
N GLU A 333 16.41 -0.41 -20.44
CA GLU A 333 16.04 -1.79 -20.23
C GLU A 333 14.55 -2.02 -20.54
N SER A 334 14.22 -3.21 -21.05
CA SER A 334 12.82 -3.56 -21.32
C SER A 334 12.02 -3.58 -20.02
N ASN A 335 10.88 -2.90 -20.00
CA ASN A 335 10.01 -2.82 -18.83
C ASN A 335 9.43 -4.19 -18.41
N ARG A 336 9.23 -5.09 -19.37
CA ARG A 336 8.55 -6.38 -19.13
C ARG A 336 9.29 -7.29 -18.13
N PRO A 337 10.59 -7.61 -18.30
CA PRO A 337 11.32 -8.42 -17.33
C PRO A 337 11.35 -7.78 -15.93
N LEU A 338 11.59 -6.45 -15.85
CA LEU A 338 11.59 -5.72 -14.59
C LEU A 338 10.25 -5.80 -13.86
N LEU A 339 9.13 -5.65 -14.59
CA LEU A 339 7.79 -5.78 -14.02
C LEU A 339 7.49 -7.20 -13.54
N ILE A 340 7.94 -8.23 -14.25
CA ILE A 340 7.78 -9.64 -13.83
C ILE A 340 8.53 -9.89 -12.52
N GLU A 341 9.78 -9.45 -12.43
CA GLU A 341 10.58 -9.56 -11.20
C GLU A 341 9.91 -8.81 -10.04
N ALA A 342 9.44 -7.58 -10.30
CA ALA A 342 8.77 -6.75 -9.32
C ALA A 342 7.43 -7.35 -8.84
N ILE A 343 6.71 -8.07 -9.71
CA ILE A 343 5.53 -8.86 -9.35
C ILE A 343 5.93 -10.02 -8.45
N GLY A 344 7.05 -10.69 -8.73
CA GLY A 344 7.61 -11.76 -7.91
C GLY A 344 7.84 -11.31 -6.47
N ILE A 345 8.55 -10.19 -6.28
CA ILE A 345 8.84 -9.60 -4.96
C ILE A 345 7.55 -9.24 -4.21
N VAL A 346 6.64 -8.50 -4.85
CA VAL A 346 5.38 -8.09 -4.21
C VAL A 346 4.49 -9.29 -3.89
N SER A 347 4.44 -10.31 -4.75
CA SER A 347 3.73 -11.57 -4.48
C SER A 347 4.36 -12.32 -3.31
N GLY A 348 5.68 -12.30 -3.16
CA GLY A 348 6.40 -12.79 -2.00
C GLY A 348 5.94 -12.08 -0.72
N GLY A 349 5.92 -10.75 -0.72
CA GLY A 349 5.39 -9.94 0.38
C GLY A 349 3.95 -10.29 0.77
N GLN A 350 3.08 -10.54 -0.21
CA GLN A 350 1.69 -10.97 0.06
C GLN A 350 1.60 -12.34 0.74
N ARG A 351 2.44 -13.30 0.32
CA ARG A 351 2.51 -14.63 0.94
C ARG A 351 3.03 -14.51 2.37
N ARG A 352 4.07 -13.71 2.60
CA ARG A 352 4.62 -13.38 3.92
C ARG A 352 3.54 -12.76 4.83
N ALA A 353 2.87 -11.70 4.40
CA ALA A 353 1.80 -11.08 5.18
C ALA A 353 0.64 -12.04 5.51
N ARG A 354 0.34 -13.02 4.63
CA ARG A 354 -0.64 -14.08 4.91
C ARG A 354 -0.14 -15.05 5.98
N SER A 355 1.12 -15.49 5.87
CA SER A 355 1.75 -16.39 6.84
C SER A 355 1.85 -15.74 8.21
N ASP A 356 2.36 -14.51 8.27
CA ASP A 356 2.51 -13.74 9.51
C ASP A 356 1.15 -13.55 10.18
N ARG A 357 0.09 -13.30 9.41
CA ARG A 357 -1.26 -13.17 9.94
C ARG A 357 -1.72 -14.44 10.67
N ILE A 358 -1.41 -15.62 10.12
CA ILE A 358 -1.70 -16.89 10.79
C ILE A 358 -0.88 -16.99 12.08
N LEU A 359 0.41 -16.62 12.04
CA LEU A 359 1.29 -16.63 13.21
C LEU A 359 0.79 -15.71 14.34
N PHE A 360 0.34 -14.49 14.01
CA PHE A 360 -0.25 -13.57 14.99
C PHE A 360 -1.54 -14.12 15.62
N PHE A 361 -2.38 -14.83 14.85
CA PHE A 361 -3.55 -15.49 15.43
C PHE A 361 -3.20 -16.70 16.30
N ILE A 362 -2.18 -17.49 15.92
CA ILE A 362 -1.63 -18.54 16.78
C ILE A 362 -1.08 -17.92 18.07
N GLY A 363 -0.33 -16.83 17.98
CA GLY A 363 0.16 -16.08 19.14
C GLY A 363 -0.97 -15.57 20.05
N THR A 364 -2.08 -15.13 19.46
CA THR A 364 -3.29 -14.74 20.21
C THR A 364 -3.84 -15.93 20.98
N ALA A 365 -4.04 -17.08 20.32
CA ALA A 365 -4.54 -18.30 20.95
C ALA A 365 -3.60 -18.78 22.08
N ALA A 366 -2.28 -18.70 21.86
CA ALA A 366 -1.28 -19.04 22.88
C ALA A 366 -1.34 -18.10 24.09
N CYS A 367 -1.48 -16.78 23.88
CA CYS A 367 -1.65 -15.83 24.98
C CYS A 367 -2.92 -16.10 25.79
N LEU A 368 -4.04 -16.38 25.12
CA LEU A 368 -5.31 -16.72 25.77
C LEU A 368 -5.19 -18.03 26.55
N LEU A 369 -4.52 -19.05 25.99
CA LEU A 369 -4.26 -20.32 26.69
C LEU A 369 -3.40 -20.10 27.94
N LEU A 370 -2.33 -19.32 27.86
CA LEU A 370 -1.48 -19.00 29.01
C LEU A 370 -2.23 -18.21 30.09
N ILE A 371 -3.10 -17.27 29.69
CA ILE A 371 -3.99 -16.58 30.61
C ILE A 371 -4.91 -17.59 31.31
N LEU A 372 -5.52 -18.52 30.57
CA LEU A 372 -6.38 -19.56 31.16
C LEU A 372 -5.61 -20.45 32.15
N VAL A 373 -4.46 -20.98 31.76
CA VAL A 373 -3.61 -21.82 32.61
C VAL A 373 -3.19 -21.08 33.88
N SER A 374 -2.91 -19.77 33.78
CA SER A 374 -2.51 -18.97 34.92
C SER A 374 -3.56 -18.85 36.04
N PHE A 375 -4.85 -19.04 35.74
CA PHE A 375 -5.89 -19.06 36.76
C PHE A 375 -5.87 -20.32 37.64
N PHE A 376 -5.25 -21.41 37.15
CA PHE A 376 -5.12 -22.67 37.88
C PHE A 376 -3.85 -22.75 38.74
N VAL A 377 -2.96 -21.75 38.63
CA VAL A 377 -1.71 -21.68 39.40
C VAL A 377 -1.84 -20.59 40.47
N SER A 378 -2.03 -20.98 41.72
CA SER A 378 -2.28 -20.06 42.85
C SER A 378 -1.02 -19.61 43.60
N VAL A 379 0.12 -19.54 42.92
CA VAL A 379 1.42 -19.20 43.54
C VAL A 379 1.76 -17.75 43.16
N PHE A 380 1.96 -16.84 44.12
CA PHE A 380 2.21 -15.39 43.86
C PHE A 380 1.11 -14.62 43.09
N PRO A 381 -0.03 -14.27 43.73
CA PRO A 381 -1.19 -13.64 43.09
C PRO A 381 -0.90 -12.33 42.34
N PHE A 382 -0.01 -11.48 42.87
CA PHE A 382 0.37 -10.21 42.25
C PHE A 382 1.19 -10.39 40.96
N ALA A 383 2.15 -11.32 40.95
CA ALA A 383 2.96 -11.62 39.78
C ALA A 383 2.11 -12.17 38.63
N PHE A 384 1.17 -13.07 38.92
CA PHE A 384 0.24 -13.60 37.92
C PHE A 384 -0.81 -12.59 37.48
N ALA A 385 -1.21 -11.62 38.32
CA ALA A 385 -2.05 -10.51 37.88
C ALA A 385 -1.32 -9.64 36.84
N PHE A 386 -0.05 -9.28 37.10
CA PHE A 386 0.77 -8.55 36.14
C PHE A 386 1.00 -9.33 34.85
N LEU A 387 1.32 -10.63 34.94
CA LEU A 387 1.49 -11.50 33.77
C LEU A 387 0.23 -11.55 32.90
N ARG A 388 -0.96 -11.73 33.52
CA ARG A 388 -2.24 -11.74 32.80
C ARG A 388 -2.51 -10.42 32.10
N PHE A 389 -2.23 -9.29 32.76
CA PHE A 389 -2.34 -7.97 32.16
C PHE A 389 -1.41 -7.84 30.93
N ALA A 390 -0.14 -8.20 31.07
CA ALA A 390 0.83 -8.16 29.98
C ALA A 390 0.43 -9.06 28.80
N LEU A 391 0.00 -10.30 29.07
CA LEU A 391 -0.49 -11.23 28.05
C LEU A 391 -1.77 -10.72 27.37
N THR A 392 -2.64 -10.02 28.09
CA THR A 392 -3.86 -9.43 27.52
C THR A 392 -3.51 -8.30 26.56
N VAL A 393 -2.60 -7.41 26.95
CA VAL A 393 -2.10 -6.34 26.06
C VAL A 393 -1.45 -6.95 24.81
N LEU A 394 -0.66 -8.00 24.97
CA LEU A 394 -0.01 -8.69 23.86
C LEU A 394 -1.03 -9.38 22.93
N ALA A 395 -2.05 -10.03 23.49
CA ALA A 395 -3.12 -10.66 22.71
C ALA A 395 -3.91 -9.62 21.91
N VAL A 396 -4.25 -8.47 22.51
CA VAL A 396 -4.90 -7.35 21.82
C VAL A 396 -4.03 -6.84 20.68
N PHE A 397 -2.72 -6.68 20.91
CA PHE A 397 -1.77 -6.29 19.88
C PHE A 397 -1.74 -7.30 18.72
N PHE A 398 -1.65 -8.60 19.01
CA PHE A 398 -1.63 -9.65 17.98
C PHE A 398 -2.92 -9.68 17.16
N VAL A 399 -4.08 -9.52 17.80
CA VAL A 399 -5.38 -9.39 17.11
C VAL A 399 -5.39 -8.15 16.23
N TYR A 400 -4.97 -7.00 16.74
CA TYR A 400 -4.91 -5.75 15.98
C TYR A 400 -3.98 -5.86 14.77
N GLN A 401 -2.76 -6.35 14.97
CA GLN A 401 -1.77 -6.49 13.90
C GLN A 401 -2.22 -7.53 12.86
N GLY A 402 -2.78 -8.67 13.29
CA GLY A 402 -3.28 -9.71 12.39
C GLY A 402 -4.54 -9.30 11.62
N LEU A 403 -5.49 -8.60 12.25
CA LEU A 403 -6.75 -8.17 11.60
C LEU A 403 -6.59 -6.91 10.78
N ILE A 404 -5.93 -5.88 11.32
CA ILE A 404 -5.86 -4.54 10.71
C ILE A 404 -4.52 -4.38 10.02
N GLY A 405 -3.40 -4.46 10.74
CA GLY A 405 -2.06 -4.16 10.22
C GLY A 405 -1.73 -4.95 8.95
N LEU A 406 -1.71 -6.28 9.03
CA LEU A 406 -1.38 -7.16 7.92
C LEU A 406 -2.47 -7.21 6.84
N THR A 407 -3.72 -6.88 7.16
CA THR A 407 -4.76 -6.74 6.14
C THR A 407 -4.53 -5.50 5.28
N LEU A 408 -4.14 -4.39 5.89
CA LEU A 408 -3.78 -3.15 5.18
C LEU A 408 -2.55 -3.38 4.30
N GLU A 409 -1.47 -3.94 4.85
CA GLU A 409 -0.26 -4.27 4.07
C GLU A 409 -0.61 -5.17 2.89
N ARG A 410 -1.33 -6.27 3.13
CA ARG A 410 -1.72 -7.21 2.07
C ARG A 410 -2.58 -6.56 0.99
N LYS A 411 -3.51 -5.66 1.36
CA LYS A 411 -4.36 -4.95 0.40
C LYS A 411 -3.54 -3.98 -0.45
N ALA A 412 -2.62 -3.23 0.14
CA ALA A 412 -1.74 -2.33 -0.60
C ALA A 412 -0.79 -3.10 -1.52
N LEU A 413 -0.19 -4.21 -1.04
CA LEU A 413 0.59 -5.11 -1.90
C LEU A 413 -0.27 -5.74 -3.01
N LYS A 414 -1.56 -5.99 -2.76
CA LYS A 414 -2.50 -6.49 -3.78
C LYS A 414 -2.79 -5.43 -4.84
N ALA A 415 -3.01 -4.18 -4.45
CA ALA A 415 -3.16 -3.07 -5.38
C ALA A 415 -1.91 -2.92 -6.27
N ALA A 416 -0.72 -2.84 -5.66
CA ALA A 416 0.54 -2.75 -6.40
C ALA A 416 0.78 -3.94 -7.34
N LYS A 417 0.30 -5.15 -6.99
CA LYS A 417 0.36 -6.30 -7.91
C LYS A 417 -0.60 -6.16 -9.09
N HIS A 418 -1.85 -5.77 -8.84
CA HIS A 418 -2.85 -5.63 -9.90
C HIS A 418 -2.45 -4.54 -10.89
N GLU A 419 -1.98 -3.39 -10.41
CA GLU A 419 -1.49 -2.33 -11.29
C GLU A 419 -0.34 -2.80 -12.19
N LYS A 420 0.58 -3.64 -11.68
CA LYS A 420 1.66 -4.24 -12.49
C LYS A 420 1.13 -5.24 -13.50
N ALA A 421 0.17 -6.08 -13.09
CA ALA A 421 -0.45 -7.04 -13.99
C ALA A 421 -1.19 -6.31 -15.13
N ASP A 422 -1.93 -5.25 -14.80
CA ASP A 422 -2.62 -4.41 -15.76
C ASP A 422 -1.63 -3.73 -16.70
N ILE A 423 -0.51 -3.18 -16.21
CA ILE A 423 0.54 -2.62 -17.09
C ILE A 423 1.17 -3.70 -17.99
N ASN A 424 1.40 -4.90 -17.46
CA ASN A 424 1.91 -6.04 -18.24
C ASN A 424 0.91 -6.59 -19.26
N VAL A 425 -0.39 -6.38 -19.04
CA VAL A 425 -1.48 -6.76 -19.95
C VAL A 425 -1.82 -5.61 -20.92
N VAL A 426 -1.59 -4.35 -20.55
CA VAL A 426 -1.94 -3.14 -21.34
C VAL A 426 -0.78 -2.66 -22.23
N THR A 427 0.30 -3.43 -22.38
CA THR A 427 1.18 -3.33 -23.56
C THR A 427 0.46 -3.68 -24.88
N TYR A 428 -0.87 -3.89 -24.86
CA TYR A 428 -1.75 -3.94 -26.02
C TYR A 428 -2.62 -2.67 -26.13
N SER A 429 -2.02 -1.51 -26.40
CA SER A 429 -2.78 -0.36 -26.91
C SER A 429 -2.81 -0.42 -28.44
N ARG A 430 -4.00 -0.61 -29.03
CA ARG A 430 -4.23 -0.49 -30.49
C ARG A 430 -3.95 0.93 -31.01
N PHE A 431 -3.82 1.91 -30.11
CA PHE A 431 -3.30 3.24 -30.39
C PHE A 431 -1.97 3.38 -29.65
N GLY A 432 -0.93 2.80 -30.23
CA GLY A 432 0.43 2.90 -29.69
C GLY A 432 0.91 4.35 -29.66
N LEU A 433 1.72 4.66 -28.67
CA LEU A 433 2.58 5.85 -28.71
C LEU A 433 3.58 5.71 -29.88
N PRO A 434 4.13 6.79 -30.44
CA PRO A 434 5.24 6.68 -31.38
C PRO A 434 6.39 5.90 -30.71
N GLY A 435 6.65 4.68 -31.20
CA GLY A 435 7.66 3.76 -30.66
C GLY A 435 7.14 2.56 -29.85
N ASP A 436 5.83 2.37 -29.69
CA ASP A 436 5.28 1.10 -29.19
C ASP A 436 5.25 0.05 -30.33
N GLU A 437 5.65 -1.20 -30.05
CA GLU A 437 5.45 -2.32 -30.99
C GLU A 437 3.95 -2.52 -31.21
N ILE A 438 3.47 -2.23 -32.42
CA ILE A 438 2.08 -2.48 -32.81
C ILE A 438 1.91 -4.00 -32.92
N ASP A 439 1.06 -4.58 -32.08
CA ASP A 439 0.68 -5.99 -32.20
C ASP A 439 -0.26 -6.18 -33.40
N ASP A 440 0.30 -6.59 -34.55
CA ASP A 440 -0.44 -6.89 -35.80
C ASP A 440 -1.29 -8.17 -35.73
N ARG A 441 -1.41 -8.83 -34.58
CA ARG A 441 -2.17 -10.08 -34.44
C ARG A 441 -3.70 -9.85 -34.50
N PRO A 442 -4.46 -10.82 -35.07
CA PRO A 442 -5.91 -10.74 -35.13
C PRO A 442 -6.56 -10.72 -33.73
N PRO A 443 -7.74 -10.06 -33.60
CA PRO A 443 -8.45 -9.95 -32.33
C PRO A 443 -8.90 -11.33 -31.80
N PRO A 444 -8.99 -11.49 -30.47
CA PRO A 444 -9.44 -12.72 -29.82
C PRO A 444 -10.84 -13.13 -30.28
N THR A 445 -11.01 -14.41 -30.59
CA THR A 445 -12.25 -14.97 -31.18
C THR A 445 -13.10 -15.73 -30.16
N GLN A 446 -12.55 -16.07 -28.99
CA GLN A 446 -13.26 -16.81 -27.95
C GLN A 446 -12.97 -16.25 -26.54
N ILE A 447 -14.01 -16.19 -25.72
CA ILE A 447 -13.91 -15.92 -24.28
C ILE A 447 -14.53 -17.06 -23.51
N TYR A 448 -13.82 -17.56 -22.50
CA TYR A 448 -14.30 -18.67 -21.70
C TYR A 448 -14.83 -18.19 -20.35
N VAL A 449 -15.99 -18.73 -19.97
CA VAL A 449 -16.68 -18.46 -18.70
C VAL A 449 -16.92 -19.80 -18.01
N ALA A 450 -16.67 -19.88 -16.70
CA ALA A 450 -16.94 -21.10 -15.95
C ALA A 450 -18.45 -21.40 -15.95
N SER A 451 -18.82 -22.66 -16.17
CA SER A 451 -20.23 -23.07 -16.02
C SER A 451 -20.67 -22.97 -14.55
N PHE A 452 -21.91 -22.53 -14.33
CA PHE A 452 -22.50 -22.40 -13.00
C PHE A 452 -23.80 -23.20 -12.92
N ASP A 453 -23.82 -24.19 -12.04
CA ASP A 453 -25.02 -25.01 -11.78
C ASP A 453 -25.66 -24.59 -10.45
N ASP A 454 -26.83 -23.95 -10.54
CA ASP A 454 -27.64 -23.52 -9.38
C ASP A 454 -28.06 -24.70 -8.48
N ASN A 455 -28.12 -25.93 -9.01
CA ASN A 455 -28.59 -27.11 -8.28
C ASN A 455 -27.46 -28.01 -7.78
N ALA A 456 -26.21 -27.55 -7.84
CA ALA A 456 -25.06 -28.30 -7.39
C ALA A 456 -25.24 -28.76 -5.92
N PRO A 457 -24.78 -29.97 -5.56
CA PRO A 457 -24.99 -30.53 -4.23
C PRO A 457 -24.38 -29.67 -3.12
N GLU A 458 -23.35 -28.90 -3.44
CA GLU A 458 -22.70 -27.96 -2.52
C GLU A 458 -23.56 -26.74 -2.13
N PHE A 459 -24.61 -26.45 -2.90
CA PHE A 459 -25.59 -25.38 -2.63
C PHE A 459 -26.88 -25.91 -2.02
N LYS A 460 -26.92 -27.19 -1.61
CA LYS A 460 -28.05 -27.78 -0.88
C LYS A 460 -27.76 -27.86 0.61
N ALA A 461 -28.80 -27.62 1.42
CA ALA A 461 -28.80 -27.81 2.86
C ALA A 461 -30.12 -28.49 3.25
N PHE A 462 -30.02 -29.60 3.99
CA PHE A 462 -31.17 -30.39 4.45
C PHE A 462 -32.14 -30.77 3.30
N GLY A 463 -31.59 -31.20 2.16
CA GLY A 463 -32.38 -31.59 0.98
C GLY A 463 -33.03 -30.43 0.21
N SER A 464 -32.89 -29.18 0.67
CA SER A 464 -33.44 -27.99 0.02
C SER A 464 -32.33 -27.06 -0.51
N HIS A 465 -32.66 -26.15 -1.42
CA HIS A 465 -31.72 -25.13 -1.89
C HIS A 465 -31.29 -24.22 -0.72
N SER A 466 -30.00 -23.91 -0.62
CA SER A 466 -29.39 -23.21 0.52
C SER A 466 -30.05 -21.86 0.84
N THR A 467 -30.52 -21.12 -0.16
CA THR A 467 -31.27 -19.86 0.07
C THR A 467 -32.60 -20.10 0.79
N ARG A 468 -33.32 -21.19 0.47
CA ARG A 468 -34.56 -21.55 1.17
C ARG A 468 -34.28 -22.02 2.59
N ALA A 469 -33.26 -22.87 2.76
CA ALA A 469 -32.82 -23.30 4.09
C ALA A 469 -32.42 -22.13 5.00
N ALA A 470 -31.68 -21.15 4.46
CA ALA A 470 -31.29 -19.95 5.19
C ALA A 470 -32.48 -19.02 5.50
N LEU A 471 -33.45 -18.92 4.59
CA LEU A 471 -34.70 -18.17 4.82
C LEU A 471 -35.52 -18.79 5.97
N ILE A 472 -35.70 -20.12 5.95
CA ILE A 472 -36.37 -20.86 7.02
C ILE A 472 -35.63 -20.67 8.34
N SER A 473 -34.30 -20.81 8.34
CA SER A 473 -33.46 -20.57 9.53
C SER A 473 -33.65 -19.15 10.07
N ALA A 474 -33.66 -18.13 9.21
CA ALA A 474 -33.89 -16.76 9.62
C ALA A 474 -35.27 -16.56 10.26
N GLY A 475 -36.32 -17.14 9.67
CA GLY A 475 -37.69 -17.09 10.20
C GLY A 475 -37.85 -17.79 11.54
N VAL A 476 -37.28 -18.99 11.70
CA VAL A 476 -37.27 -19.73 12.97
C VAL A 476 -36.54 -18.94 14.05
N GLY A 477 -35.38 -18.37 13.73
CA GLY A 477 -34.59 -17.60 14.68
C GLY A 477 -35.25 -16.29 15.14
N ILE A 478 -35.94 -15.58 14.25
CA ILE A 478 -36.80 -14.43 14.61
C ILE A 478 -37.91 -14.87 15.55
N SER A 479 -38.60 -15.96 15.21
CA SER A 479 -39.71 -16.49 16.01
C SER A 479 -39.25 -16.88 17.42
N MET A 480 -38.10 -17.55 17.54
CA MET A 480 -37.52 -17.94 18.82
C MET A 480 -37.03 -16.75 19.64
N THR A 481 -36.45 -15.75 19.00
CA THR A 481 -36.02 -14.51 19.67
C THR A 481 -37.21 -13.78 20.28
N LEU A 482 -38.31 -13.65 19.51
CA LEU A 482 -39.55 -13.03 19.99
C LEU A 482 -40.19 -13.86 21.10
N PHE A 483 -40.28 -15.17 20.93
CA PHE A 483 -40.84 -16.07 21.95
C PHE A 483 -40.06 -15.98 23.27
N PHE A 484 -38.73 -16.08 23.23
CA PHE A 484 -37.90 -15.99 24.42
C PHE A 484 -38.01 -14.62 25.09
N PHE A 485 -37.99 -13.54 24.30
CA PHE A 485 -38.21 -12.20 24.81
C PHE A 485 -39.55 -12.09 25.57
N LEU A 486 -40.65 -12.53 24.95
CA LEU A 486 -41.97 -12.45 25.58
C LEU A 486 -42.07 -13.33 26.82
N SER A 487 -41.55 -14.56 26.77
CA SER A 487 -41.54 -15.48 27.92
C SER A 487 -40.82 -14.86 29.11
N VAL A 488 -39.58 -14.39 28.91
CA VAL A 488 -38.79 -13.78 29.99
C VAL A 488 -39.39 -12.44 30.42
N PHE A 489 -39.89 -11.62 29.49
CA PHE A 489 -40.51 -10.34 29.81
C PHE A 489 -41.73 -10.46 30.73
N PHE A 490 -42.57 -11.48 30.53
CA PHE A 490 -43.78 -11.64 31.34
C PHE A 490 -43.60 -12.53 32.58
N GLU A 491 -42.65 -13.47 32.58
CA GLU A 491 -42.43 -14.38 33.71
C GLU A 491 -41.40 -13.85 34.73
N PHE A 492 -40.51 -12.94 34.33
CA PHE A 492 -39.48 -12.42 35.22
C PHE A 492 -40.05 -11.37 36.18
N ASP A 493 -39.74 -11.52 37.47
CA ASP A 493 -40.12 -10.52 38.47
C ASP A 493 -39.15 -9.32 38.41
N TRP A 494 -39.54 -8.30 37.66
CA TRP A 494 -38.72 -7.13 37.38
C TRP A 494 -38.45 -6.26 38.61
N TYR A 495 -39.23 -6.40 39.67
CA TYR A 495 -39.19 -5.49 40.82
C TYR A 495 -38.72 -6.20 42.09
N HIS A 496 -37.58 -5.77 42.62
CA HIS A 496 -37.13 -6.22 43.93
C HIS A 496 -37.31 -5.12 44.97
N HIS A 497 -38.06 -5.42 46.04
CA HIS A 497 -38.43 -4.48 47.11
C HIS A 497 -37.28 -3.70 47.77
N ARG A 498 -36.02 -4.18 47.69
CA ARG A 498 -34.82 -3.46 48.20
C ARG A 498 -33.98 -2.74 47.14
N LYS A 499 -34.05 -3.14 45.87
CA LYS A 499 -33.14 -2.68 44.79
C LYS A 499 -33.86 -1.93 43.68
N GLY A 500 -35.19 -1.89 43.69
CA GLY A 500 -36.00 -1.32 42.62
C GLY A 500 -36.09 -2.26 41.42
N VAL A 501 -36.34 -1.69 40.24
CA VAL A 501 -36.40 -2.44 38.98
C VAL A 501 -35.00 -2.88 38.56
N ASP A 502 -34.84 -4.13 38.12
CA ASP A 502 -33.56 -4.61 37.57
C ASP A 502 -33.31 -4.05 36.17
N VAL A 503 -32.82 -2.81 36.12
CA VAL A 503 -32.50 -2.09 34.88
C VAL A 503 -31.45 -2.84 34.05
N GLY A 504 -30.53 -3.57 34.69
CA GLY A 504 -29.48 -4.33 34.03
C GLY A 504 -30.04 -5.51 33.23
N ALA A 505 -30.87 -6.33 33.88
CA ALA A 505 -31.56 -7.46 33.24
C ALA A 505 -32.49 -6.97 32.12
N LEU A 506 -33.23 -5.89 32.35
CA LEU A 506 -34.14 -5.32 31.35
C LEU A 506 -33.37 -4.78 30.13
N THR A 507 -32.26 -4.08 30.36
CA THR A 507 -31.38 -3.59 29.28
C THR A 507 -30.79 -4.75 28.48
N GLY A 508 -30.34 -5.81 29.17
CA GLY A 508 -29.85 -7.02 28.54
C GLY A 508 -30.90 -7.72 27.67
N LEU A 509 -32.14 -7.80 28.15
CA LEU A 509 -33.26 -8.41 27.43
C LEU A 509 -33.66 -7.59 26.18
N VAL A 510 -33.67 -6.26 26.28
CA VAL A 510 -33.92 -5.37 25.13
C VAL A 510 -32.80 -5.46 24.10
N LEU A 511 -31.54 -5.51 24.54
CA LEU A 511 -30.38 -5.71 23.64
C LEU A 511 -30.44 -7.07 22.94
N PHE A 512 -30.83 -8.13 23.65
CA PHE A 512 -31.05 -9.45 23.08
C PHE A 512 -32.09 -9.41 21.95
N LEU A 513 -33.23 -8.77 22.18
CA LEU A 513 -34.28 -8.60 21.16
C LEU A 513 -33.77 -7.81 19.94
N GLY A 514 -33.14 -6.66 20.18
CA GLY A 514 -32.65 -5.79 19.10
C GLY A 514 -31.58 -6.45 18.24
N LEU A 515 -30.56 -7.05 18.87
CA LEU A 515 -29.49 -7.75 18.17
C LEU A 515 -29.99 -9.03 17.48
N GLY A 516 -30.87 -9.79 18.13
CA GLY A 516 -31.50 -10.97 17.56
C GLY A 516 -32.27 -10.63 16.28
N LEU A 517 -33.17 -9.65 16.31
CA LEU A 517 -33.91 -9.23 15.12
C LEU A 517 -32.99 -8.67 14.02
N LEU A 518 -31.97 -7.89 14.39
CA LEU A 518 -31.01 -7.33 13.44
C LEU A 518 -30.25 -8.42 12.68
N VAL A 519 -29.67 -9.37 13.41
CA VAL A 519 -28.82 -10.42 12.84
C VAL A 519 -29.61 -11.30 11.86
N HIS A 520 -30.84 -11.67 12.21
CA HIS A 520 -31.69 -12.46 11.31
C HIS A 520 -32.22 -11.64 10.12
N SER A 521 -32.54 -10.35 10.31
CA SER A 521 -32.97 -9.47 9.23
C SER A 521 -31.87 -9.26 8.17
N GLN A 522 -30.60 -9.26 8.57
CA GLN A 522 -29.48 -9.19 7.62
C GLN A 522 -29.41 -10.41 6.70
N VAL A 523 -29.78 -11.61 7.16
CA VAL A 523 -29.88 -12.81 6.30
C VAL A 523 -30.94 -12.60 5.22
N LEU A 524 -32.13 -12.11 5.60
CA LEU A 524 -33.21 -11.80 4.66
C LEU A 524 -32.77 -10.75 3.63
N LYS A 525 -32.08 -9.70 4.10
CA LYS A 525 -31.56 -8.62 3.26
C LYS A 525 -30.48 -9.11 2.30
N GLY A 526 -29.59 -10.00 2.74
CA GLY A 526 -28.54 -10.58 1.91
C GLY A 526 -29.10 -11.47 0.80
N ILE A 527 -30.12 -12.29 1.11
CA ILE A 527 -30.84 -13.08 0.11
C ILE A 527 -31.55 -12.16 -0.89
N LYS A 528 -32.31 -11.15 -0.41
CA LYS A 528 -33.04 -10.22 -1.29
C LYS A 528 -32.11 -9.42 -2.22
N LYS A 529 -30.91 -9.07 -1.75
CA LYS A 529 -29.92 -8.29 -2.51
C LYS A 529 -28.90 -9.14 -3.28
N ASN A 530 -29.02 -10.47 -3.24
CA ASN A 530 -28.02 -11.40 -3.77
C ASN A 530 -26.58 -11.07 -3.33
N ASN A 531 -26.38 -10.71 -2.06
CA ASN A 531 -25.08 -10.29 -1.54
C ASN A 531 -24.73 -11.04 -0.24
N GLY A 532 -23.73 -11.90 -0.33
CA GLY A 532 -23.23 -12.73 0.77
C GLY A 532 -22.62 -11.96 1.94
N ALA A 533 -22.22 -10.70 1.76
CA ALA A 533 -21.63 -9.90 2.84
C ALA A 533 -22.62 -9.63 3.98
N HIS A 534 -23.91 -9.53 3.68
CA HIS A 534 -24.95 -9.32 4.69
C HIS A 534 -25.15 -10.56 5.60
N LEU A 535 -24.69 -11.75 5.21
CA LEU A 535 -24.81 -12.96 6.03
C LEU A 535 -23.69 -13.09 7.08
N VAL A 536 -22.63 -12.28 6.98
CA VAL A 536 -21.45 -12.35 7.85
C VAL A 536 -21.76 -12.09 9.33
N PRO A 537 -22.57 -11.07 9.72
CA PRO A 537 -22.92 -10.86 11.13
C PRO A 537 -23.59 -12.07 11.78
N PHE A 538 -24.48 -12.75 11.05
CA PHE A 538 -25.12 -13.98 11.51
C PHE A 538 -24.12 -15.09 11.78
N ILE A 539 -23.22 -15.34 10.83
CA ILE A 539 -22.19 -16.39 10.95
C ILE A 539 -21.29 -16.13 12.15
N ILE A 540 -20.84 -14.88 12.34
CA ILE A 540 -19.99 -14.51 13.48
C ILE A 540 -20.73 -14.73 14.80
N CYS A 541 -21.94 -14.17 14.95
CA CYS A 541 -22.70 -14.28 16.20
C CYS A 541 -22.99 -15.75 16.58
N TYR A 542 -23.50 -16.56 15.64
CA TYR A 542 -23.85 -17.95 15.92
C TYR A 542 -22.62 -18.85 16.13
N ALA A 543 -21.50 -18.59 15.42
CA ALA A 543 -20.26 -19.31 15.69
C ALA A 543 -19.70 -18.97 17.08
N THR A 544 -19.76 -17.70 17.49
CA THR A 544 -19.35 -17.28 18.84
C THR A 544 -20.24 -17.90 19.92
N PHE A 545 -21.56 -17.91 19.75
CA PHE A 545 -22.47 -18.53 20.71
C PHE A 545 -22.22 -20.02 20.86
N LEU A 546 -22.11 -20.77 19.76
CA LEU A 546 -21.80 -22.19 19.82
C LEU A 546 -20.47 -22.47 20.52
N CYS A 547 -19.44 -21.64 20.31
CA CYS A 547 -18.17 -21.76 21.02
C CYS A 547 -18.31 -21.49 22.53
N LEU A 548 -19.03 -20.45 22.92
CA LEU A 548 -19.25 -20.11 24.33
C LEU A 548 -20.09 -21.16 25.05
N GLU A 549 -21.16 -21.64 24.41
CA GLU A 549 -22.03 -22.71 24.92
C GLU A 549 -21.26 -24.03 25.07
N SER A 550 -20.40 -24.37 24.08
CA SER A 550 -19.51 -25.53 24.17
C SER A 550 -18.55 -25.43 25.37
N LEU A 551 -17.97 -24.25 25.59
CA LEU A 551 -17.07 -24.00 26.72
C LEU A 551 -17.80 -24.12 28.06
N MET A 552 -19.03 -23.61 28.14
CA MET A 552 -19.89 -23.73 29.33
C MET A 552 -20.23 -25.18 29.66
N ILE A 553 -20.56 -26.01 28.65
CA ILE A 553 -20.82 -27.43 28.85
C ILE A 553 -19.56 -28.15 29.33
N LEU A 554 -18.40 -27.88 28.73
CA LEU A 554 -17.13 -28.45 29.16
C LEU A 554 -16.77 -28.04 30.60
N PHE A 555 -17.03 -26.79 30.98
CA PHE A 555 -16.85 -26.31 32.35
C PHE A 555 -17.78 -27.04 33.33
N LEU A 556 -19.06 -27.21 32.97
CA LEU A 556 -20.04 -27.93 33.79
C LEU A 556 -19.66 -29.40 33.98
N MET A 557 -19.19 -30.05 32.90
CA MET A 557 -18.68 -31.44 32.95
C MET A 557 -17.40 -31.54 33.81
N GLY A 558 -16.46 -30.60 33.69
CA GLY A 558 -15.23 -30.56 34.47
C GLY A 558 -15.47 -30.31 35.97
N HIS A 559 -16.41 -29.42 36.30
CA HIS A 559 -16.84 -29.19 37.69
C HIS A 559 -17.45 -30.46 38.30
N PHE A 560 -18.27 -31.19 37.54
CA PHE A 560 -18.87 -32.45 37.97
C PHE A 560 -17.84 -33.55 38.21
N MET A 561 -16.85 -33.70 37.32
CA MET A 561 -15.78 -34.69 37.49
C MET A 561 -14.89 -34.41 38.71
N SER A 562 -14.82 -33.15 39.15
CA SER A 562 -13.93 -32.69 40.22
C SER A 562 -14.59 -32.67 41.61
N ALA A 563 -15.92 -32.74 41.71
CA ALA A 563 -16.66 -32.60 42.97
C ALA A 563 -17.68 -33.75 43.19
N PRO A 564 -17.24 -34.98 43.50
CA PRO A 564 -18.15 -36.13 43.54
C PRO A 564 -19.06 -36.18 44.78
N HIS A 565 -18.88 -35.36 45.83
CA HIS A 565 -19.51 -35.60 47.15
C HIS A 565 -20.19 -34.39 47.83
N SER A 566 -20.38 -33.24 47.17
CA SER A 566 -20.87 -32.04 47.87
C SER A 566 -22.08 -31.32 47.27
N ILE A 567 -22.75 -31.87 46.26
CA ILE A 567 -23.90 -31.17 45.64
C ILE A 567 -25.15 -32.05 45.71
N ASP A 568 -26.07 -31.67 46.60
CA ASP A 568 -27.44 -32.20 46.78
C ASP A 568 -28.38 -31.86 45.59
N THR A 569 -27.82 -31.53 44.41
CA THR A 569 -28.58 -31.37 43.18
C THR A 569 -28.78 -32.73 42.54
N ARG A 570 -30.03 -33.20 42.52
CA ARG A 570 -30.42 -34.48 41.91
C ARG A 570 -29.80 -34.61 40.51
N PRO A 571 -29.04 -35.69 40.21
CA PRO A 571 -28.37 -35.86 38.91
C PRO A 571 -29.33 -35.73 37.71
N ALA A 572 -30.61 -36.07 37.90
CA ALA A 572 -31.67 -35.89 36.91
C ALA A 572 -31.83 -34.45 36.40
N THR A 573 -31.71 -33.43 37.26
CA THR A 573 -31.86 -32.01 36.86
C THR A 573 -30.72 -31.57 35.93
N ILE A 574 -29.51 -32.07 36.17
CA ILE A 574 -28.32 -31.74 35.37
C ILE A 574 -28.39 -32.42 34.00
N TYR A 575 -28.76 -33.70 33.95
CA TYR A 575 -28.99 -34.39 32.68
C TYR A 575 -30.10 -33.74 31.85
N PHE A 576 -31.15 -33.27 32.52
CA PHE A 576 -32.25 -32.53 31.87
C PHE A 576 -31.78 -31.20 31.28
N ILE A 577 -31.01 -30.40 32.03
CA ILE A 577 -30.42 -29.13 31.54
C ILE A 577 -29.43 -29.40 30.39
N GLY A 578 -28.58 -30.42 30.52
CA GLY A 578 -27.63 -30.81 29.47
C GLY A 578 -28.32 -31.23 28.17
N LEU A 579 -29.43 -31.98 28.26
CA LEU A 579 -30.23 -32.37 27.10
C LEU A 579 -30.88 -31.15 26.40
N ILE A 580 -31.39 -30.19 27.17
CA ILE A 580 -31.94 -28.94 26.64
C ILE A 580 -30.86 -28.12 25.93
N MET A 581 -29.69 -27.94 26.56
CA MET A 581 -28.57 -27.20 25.97
C MET A 581 -28.06 -27.87 24.68
N ALA A 582 -27.91 -29.19 24.68
CA ALA A 582 -27.51 -29.93 23.47
C ALA A 582 -28.53 -29.78 22.33
N SER A 583 -29.82 -29.76 22.65
CA SER A 583 -30.89 -29.56 21.66
C SER A 583 -30.84 -28.15 21.06
N ILE A 584 -30.60 -27.12 21.89
CA ILE A 584 -30.45 -25.72 21.44
C ILE A 584 -29.23 -25.60 20.52
N MET A 585 -28.09 -26.13 20.93
CA MET A 585 -26.85 -26.11 20.14
C MET A 585 -27.03 -26.82 18.80
N PHE A 586 -27.75 -27.95 18.76
CA PHE A 586 -28.04 -28.65 17.52
C PHE A 586 -28.84 -27.78 16.54
N VAL A 587 -29.89 -27.11 17.03
CA VAL A 587 -30.70 -26.19 16.22
C VAL A 587 -29.86 -25.01 15.72
N GLN A 588 -29.08 -24.38 16.60
CA GLN A 588 -28.18 -23.27 16.24
C GLN A 588 -27.13 -23.70 15.19
N ALA A 589 -26.55 -24.90 15.33
CA ALA A 589 -25.58 -25.45 14.38
C ALA A 589 -26.23 -25.72 13.01
N ALA A 590 -27.45 -26.25 12.98
CA ALA A 590 -28.22 -26.45 11.75
C ALA A 590 -28.53 -25.12 11.04
N MET A 591 -28.88 -24.08 11.81
CA MET A 591 -29.08 -22.72 11.29
C MET A 591 -27.78 -22.15 10.70
N LEU A 592 -26.66 -22.25 11.43
CA LEU A 592 -25.35 -21.79 10.98
C LEU A 592 -24.89 -22.52 9.70
N HIS A 593 -25.11 -23.82 9.63
CA HIS A 593 -24.81 -24.61 8.43
C HIS A 593 -25.60 -24.12 7.20
N SER A 594 -26.91 -23.89 7.37
CA SER A 594 -27.79 -23.39 6.31
C SER A 594 -27.36 -22.01 5.78
N VAL A 595 -27.06 -21.08 6.69
CA VAL A 595 -26.64 -19.71 6.32
C VAL A 595 -25.25 -19.71 5.68
N THR A 596 -24.32 -20.54 6.15
CA THR A 596 -22.96 -20.64 5.56
C THR A 596 -23.01 -21.19 4.14
N ARG A 597 -23.83 -22.21 3.90
CA ARG A 597 -24.08 -22.75 2.55
C ARG A 597 -24.71 -21.71 1.63
N CYS A 598 -25.66 -20.91 2.13
CA CYS A 598 -26.27 -19.83 1.38
C CYS A 598 -25.25 -18.73 1.01
N ARG A 599 -24.34 -18.38 1.92
CA ARG A 599 -23.27 -17.40 1.62
C ARG A 599 -22.36 -17.90 0.51
N ASN A 600 -21.93 -19.17 0.57
CA ASN A 600 -21.10 -19.77 -0.47
C ASN A 600 -21.79 -19.72 -1.86
N TYR A 601 -23.08 -20.04 -1.91
CA TYR A 601 -23.89 -19.89 -3.13
C TYR A 601 -23.91 -18.44 -3.65
N LEU A 602 -24.22 -17.47 -2.79
CA LEU A 602 -24.30 -16.05 -3.18
C LEU A 602 -22.94 -15.50 -3.67
N GLU A 603 -21.83 -15.92 -3.05
CA GLU A 603 -20.48 -15.51 -3.48
C GLU A 603 -20.14 -16.08 -4.86
N LYS A 604 -20.32 -17.39 -5.06
CA LYS A 604 -20.04 -18.03 -6.35
C LYS A 604 -20.94 -17.49 -7.47
N ARG A 605 -22.22 -17.25 -7.19
CA ARG A 605 -23.15 -16.61 -8.13
C ARG A 605 -22.71 -15.20 -8.50
N SER A 606 -22.26 -14.41 -7.53
CA SER A 606 -21.81 -13.03 -7.79
C SER A 606 -20.56 -12.96 -8.67
N ILE A 607 -19.66 -13.94 -8.54
CA ILE A 607 -18.46 -14.08 -9.38
C ILE A 607 -18.88 -14.46 -10.80
N PHE A 608 -19.75 -15.45 -10.95
CA PHE A 608 -20.29 -15.86 -12.25
C PHE A 608 -21.00 -14.70 -12.97
N ASP A 609 -21.87 -13.95 -12.28
CA ASP A 609 -22.55 -12.78 -12.85
C ASP A 609 -21.58 -11.65 -13.26
N ALA A 610 -20.43 -11.54 -12.59
CA ALA A 610 -19.38 -10.59 -12.97
C ALA A 610 -18.62 -11.07 -14.22
N GLU A 611 -18.21 -12.33 -14.26
CA GLU A 611 -17.55 -12.95 -15.43
C GLU A 611 -18.45 -12.90 -16.67
N MET A 612 -19.74 -13.17 -16.52
CA MET A 612 -20.71 -13.09 -17.61
C MET A 612 -20.82 -11.68 -18.17
N ARG A 613 -20.89 -10.65 -17.31
CA ARG A 613 -20.94 -9.26 -17.75
C ARG A 613 -19.69 -8.85 -18.52
N VAL A 614 -18.51 -9.30 -18.07
CA VAL A 614 -17.26 -9.06 -18.81
C VAL A 614 -17.33 -9.72 -20.18
N ALA A 615 -17.76 -10.99 -20.25
CA ALA A 615 -17.89 -11.72 -21.51
C ALA A 615 -18.89 -11.08 -22.48
N GLU A 616 -20.04 -10.62 -21.99
CA GLU A 616 -21.04 -9.89 -22.77
C GLU A 616 -20.53 -8.54 -23.27
N MET A 617 -19.84 -7.78 -22.42
CA MET A 617 -19.19 -6.53 -22.81
C MET A 617 -18.12 -6.76 -23.89
N SER A 618 -17.27 -7.77 -23.73
CA SER A 618 -16.26 -8.13 -24.73
C SER A 618 -16.89 -8.56 -26.06
N LYS A 619 -18.00 -9.31 -26.02
CA LYS A 619 -18.78 -9.67 -27.22
C LYS A 619 -19.44 -8.47 -27.88
N SER A 620 -19.91 -7.48 -27.11
CA SER A 620 -20.46 -6.24 -27.66
C SER A 620 -19.42 -5.40 -28.40
N GLN A 621 -18.17 -5.42 -27.91
CA GLN A 621 -17.03 -4.70 -28.51
C GLN A 621 -16.43 -5.46 -29.70
N ASN A 622 -16.52 -6.79 -29.71
CA ASN A 622 -16.11 -7.66 -30.81
C ASN A 622 -17.22 -8.67 -31.14
N PRO A 623 -18.13 -8.37 -32.09
CA PRO A 623 -19.26 -9.23 -32.45
C PRO A 623 -18.88 -10.62 -32.96
N ALA A 624 -17.64 -10.81 -33.44
CA ALA A 624 -17.12 -12.11 -33.88
C ALA A 624 -16.69 -13.03 -32.72
N MET A 625 -16.65 -12.50 -31.48
CA MET A 625 -16.25 -13.24 -30.29
C MET A 625 -17.35 -14.20 -29.82
N LYS A 626 -16.98 -15.47 -29.56
CA LYS A 626 -17.87 -16.49 -29.01
C LYS A 626 -17.63 -16.68 -27.51
N ILE A 627 -18.70 -16.73 -26.73
CA ILE A 627 -18.66 -17.10 -25.31
C ILE A 627 -18.74 -18.62 -25.21
N VAL A 628 -17.75 -19.24 -24.58
CA VAL A 628 -17.65 -20.70 -24.41
C VAL A 628 -17.73 -21.01 -22.92
N TYR A 629 -18.61 -21.93 -22.54
CA TYR A 629 -18.75 -22.38 -21.16
C TYR A 629 -17.81 -23.55 -20.89
N ILE A 630 -17.03 -23.51 -19.81
CA ILE A 630 -16.14 -24.61 -19.40
C ILE A 630 -16.73 -25.36 -18.22
N GLY A 631 -16.75 -26.69 -18.29
CA GLY A 631 -17.06 -27.57 -17.16
C GLY A 631 -15.96 -27.59 -16.07
N PRO A 632 -16.25 -27.95 -14.81
CA PRO A 632 -15.25 -27.98 -13.71
C PRO A 632 -14.03 -28.89 -13.95
N SER A 633 -14.12 -29.83 -14.91
CA SER A 633 -13.10 -30.82 -15.26
C SER A 633 -12.50 -30.65 -16.65
N GLU A 634 -12.94 -29.64 -17.42
CA GLU A 634 -12.42 -29.37 -18.76
C GLU A 634 -11.21 -28.45 -18.67
N ARG A 635 -10.05 -28.93 -19.11
CA ARG A 635 -8.86 -28.10 -19.32
C ARG A 635 -8.92 -27.50 -20.71
N VAL A 636 -8.64 -26.21 -20.83
CA VAL A 636 -8.45 -25.57 -22.13
C VAL A 636 -7.10 -26.03 -22.69
N ASP A 637 -7.12 -27.05 -23.55
CA ASP A 637 -5.92 -27.51 -24.25
C ASP A 637 -5.50 -26.44 -25.29
N SER A 638 -4.50 -25.65 -24.92
CA SER A 638 -3.88 -24.62 -25.78
C SER A 638 -3.30 -25.20 -27.09
N HIS A 639 -3.08 -26.52 -27.17
CA HIS A 639 -2.51 -27.19 -28.33
C HIS A 639 -3.52 -27.50 -29.46
N GLN A 640 -4.83 -27.64 -29.18
CA GLN A 640 -5.82 -27.85 -30.25
C GLN A 640 -6.19 -26.55 -31.00
N ALA A 641 -6.03 -25.39 -30.37
CA ALA A 641 -6.29 -24.07 -30.96
C ALA A 641 -5.27 -23.64 -32.03
N ALA A 642 -4.11 -24.30 -32.11
CA ALA A 642 -3.04 -24.00 -33.06
C ALA A 642 -3.28 -24.58 -34.47
N ASN A 643 -4.18 -25.57 -34.61
CA ASN A 643 -4.41 -26.27 -35.89
C ASN A 643 -5.63 -25.76 -36.68
N SER A 644 -6.40 -24.80 -36.16
CA SER A 644 -7.47 -24.15 -36.91
C SER A 644 -6.94 -22.91 -37.64
N THR A 645 -7.29 -22.74 -38.92
CA THR A 645 -7.00 -21.51 -39.68
C THR A 645 -8.28 -20.67 -39.82
N PRO A 646 -8.32 -19.44 -39.28
CA PRO A 646 -7.29 -18.75 -38.51
C PRO A 646 -7.14 -19.28 -37.06
N PRO A 647 -5.96 -19.11 -36.42
CA PRO A 647 -5.69 -19.62 -35.08
C PRO A 647 -6.65 -19.03 -34.04
N ILE A 648 -7.25 -19.88 -33.22
CA ILE A 648 -8.19 -19.45 -32.19
C ILE A 648 -7.41 -18.78 -31.05
N ARG A 649 -7.66 -17.48 -30.83
CA ARG A 649 -7.08 -16.72 -29.71
C ARG A 649 -8.13 -16.56 -28.62
N THR A 650 -7.77 -17.02 -27.44
CA THR A 650 -8.65 -17.23 -26.29
C THR A 650 -8.36 -16.23 -25.18
N ILE A 651 -9.41 -15.73 -24.51
CA ILE A 651 -9.31 -14.92 -23.28
C ILE A 651 -10.16 -15.56 -22.17
N LEU A 652 -9.69 -15.49 -20.92
CA LEU A 652 -10.46 -15.87 -19.74
C LEU A 652 -11.18 -14.64 -19.18
N ALA A 653 -12.45 -14.76 -18.83
CA ALA A 653 -13.26 -13.63 -18.35
C ALA A 653 -12.82 -13.07 -16.98
N SER A 654 -12.05 -13.82 -16.18
CA SER A 654 -11.43 -13.35 -14.94
C SER A 654 -9.97 -13.77 -14.82
N GLY A 655 -9.14 -12.89 -14.23
CA GLY A 655 -7.75 -13.17 -13.91
C GLY A 655 -7.61 -14.12 -12.73
N ASP A 656 -6.79 -15.15 -12.93
CA ASP A 656 -6.17 -16.03 -11.93
C ASP A 656 -7.09 -16.59 -10.82
N SER A 657 -7.78 -17.71 -11.11
CA SER A 657 -8.01 -18.75 -10.09
C SER A 657 -8.38 -20.15 -10.62
N LEU A 658 -8.45 -20.36 -11.94
CA LEU A 658 -8.72 -21.67 -12.55
C LEU A 658 -7.57 -22.06 -13.49
N ALA A 659 -6.43 -22.39 -12.89
CA ALA A 659 -5.35 -23.17 -13.49
C ALA A 659 -4.79 -24.11 -12.42
#